data_AF-A0A673JWD2-F1
#
_entry.id   AF-A0A673JWD2-F1
#
_cell.length_a   1.000
_cell.length_b   1.000
_cell.length_c   1.000
_cell.angle_alpha   90.00
_cell.angle_beta   90.00
_cell.angle_gamma   90.00
#
_symmetry.space_group_name_H-M   'P 1'
#
loop_
_entity.id
_entity.type
_entity.pdbx_description
1 polymer ?
#
loop_
_entity_poly.entity_id
_entity_poly.type
_entity_poly.pdbx_seq_one_letter_code
_entity_poly.pdbx_strand_id
1 'polypeptide(L)'
;MEGGGCDGGLPEDEINRQEEQSDHYDRGSGTSGQHSLQLEIRVREEDEEEEELVVLDPEHPLMKRFQSALKNNLSNQLERLNLELREKIVVEKGEAQKRHKLAEEVYMVHEMLARLQASLEASHEANAQAASQQRQAQDQLDGVKNQYRDTASQANKQRMQVSDLQSKVDSLALKLLYMQEANTDLHSDIKAIINASHKAQKERTQAEEHKHQQDLYVERLTKHVEKLSEQISLYEVQNITQTEQTKAATEALSEAQLELDSVIVEHRQLLQQWNSSLLMMRRRDEAYTAMQEELRLANDQVRSLDTEIEGYKKSITQEEEQNERLTLRLNRAQNECTTSRKLITHSQNHQEVLQAQYSTYTRMLQETEKTLSTLREVLQSELKGLRKQMEKESAVRVDLEDQIMNKLQEQLTHNNAAKYSRRLTDKTAAHRREKEAQLTKLENDINAVMLEGQEAATHLDSLAAFQAELEQEMSQRHLLLSSREAEIAKQVTDVEQRQATISIYNKKIKDIVSSTGHEDLGPLEIHAATLSKKLEEVGAEIKEQQQLWLWQQGELVRFTQEKQAHSSSVQTLQTQLTILQQSKIRRESEMEQDQREQADLEKHIKALMADMVKLNSLLSKNSDLNQALQQSNSLMETEFRQRLKEAERDSVETQLKLERLNEEKERLINSLVEAERQIMLWEKRTQLMRETRSAIDSDTGQGDIRTMRAEIHRMEVRYAQLMKQQERLLRDMESVVARRETIAVRSEAQARSDHKQPTHNDYHNTLQSLRRKILQAKKQAEECDGVIAQLEERQGSMTSSLRDKRMHLNDLQNTRAVLTQDLSALQETKERNLSRLPVLQGRAKHLQAVKEGQYAPVASGDTALELATQKQEERLKMISSILQHLAEEEYSQHHSALHRINLTMAEHLHSGLQDGQ
;
A
#
# COMPACT_ATOMS: atom_id res chain seq x y z
N MET A 1 72.84 50.63 28.64
CA MET A 1 71.96 49.55 28.18
C MET A 1 71.46 49.85 26.78
N GLU A 2 72.04 49.40 25.66
CA GLU A 2 73.23 48.58 25.28
C GLU A 2 72.78 47.77 24.03
N GLY A 3 73.56 47.52 22.98
CA GLY A 3 74.89 48.06 22.62
C GLY A 3 75.59 47.22 21.51
N GLY A 4 76.31 47.88 20.58
CA GLY A 4 77.27 47.27 19.62
C GLY A 4 76.69 46.55 18.38
N GLY A 5 77.40 46.44 17.24
CA GLY A 5 78.65 47.13 16.83
C GLY A 5 79.38 46.50 15.60
N CYS A 6 80.04 47.34 14.79
CA CYS A 6 81.09 47.04 13.77
C CYS A 6 80.68 46.25 12.49
N ASP A 7 81.36 46.31 11.32
CA ASP A 7 82.56 47.08 10.88
C ASP A 7 82.66 47.31 9.34
N GLY A 8 83.54 48.25 8.90
CA GLY A 8 84.33 48.37 7.63
C GLY A 8 83.72 48.21 6.21
N GLY A 9 84.19 48.89 5.14
CA GLY A 9 85.29 49.88 4.97
C GLY A 9 85.43 50.42 3.52
N LEU A 10 86.36 51.36 3.30
CA LEU A 10 86.76 52.05 2.02
C LEU A 10 88.13 51.48 1.50
N PRO A 11 88.91 52.01 0.49
CA PRO A 11 88.90 53.34 -0.19
C PRO A 11 89.37 53.44 -1.70
N GLU A 12 89.46 54.69 -2.23
CA GLU A 12 90.53 55.31 -3.11
C GLU A 12 90.99 54.64 -4.46
N ASP A 13 91.51 55.30 -5.53
CA ASP A 13 91.85 56.73 -5.79
C ASP A 13 92.09 57.07 -7.32
N GLU A 14 92.20 58.36 -7.68
CA GLU A 14 93.08 58.98 -8.74
C GLU A 14 92.98 58.59 -10.28
N ILE A 15 93.39 59.35 -11.35
CA ILE A 15 93.92 60.73 -11.60
C ILE A 15 93.88 61.22 -13.11
N ASN A 16 93.99 62.54 -13.36
CA ASN A 16 94.52 63.30 -14.54
C ASN A 16 93.86 63.43 -15.97
N ARG A 17 93.67 64.71 -16.38
CA ARG A 17 94.17 65.44 -17.61
C ARG A 17 93.60 65.16 -19.03
N GLN A 18 93.52 66.11 -19.99
CA GLN A 18 93.75 67.58 -20.00
C GLN A 18 93.09 68.32 -21.21
N GLU A 19 92.70 69.60 -21.01
CA GLU A 19 92.92 70.85 -21.81
C GLU A 19 92.78 70.86 -23.37
N GLU A 20 92.47 71.97 -24.11
CA GLU A 20 92.23 73.42 -23.87
C GLU A 20 91.53 74.05 -25.14
N GLN A 21 91.18 75.33 -25.35
CA GLN A 21 91.05 76.62 -24.60
C GLN A 21 90.09 77.56 -25.42
N SER A 22 89.51 78.61 -24.82
CA SER A 22 89.16 79.93 -25.45
C SER A 22 88.11 80.02 -26.59
N ASP A 23 87.38 81.11 -26.88
CA ASP A 23 87.05 82.41 -26.23
C ASP A 23 85.93 83.11 -27.07
N HIS A 24 85.23 84.20 -26.69
CA HIS A 24 84.79 84.75 -25.40
C HIS A 24 83.60 85.73 -25.67
N TYR A 25 83.21 86.58 -24.71
CA TYR A 25 81.94 87.34 -24.68
C TYR A 25 81.85 88.65 -25.49
N ASP A 26 80.61 89.02 -25.83
CA ASP A 26 80.20 90.35 -26.33
C ASP A 26 80.11 91.41 -25.22
N ARG A 27 80.42 92.68 -25.57
CA ARG A 27 79.89 93.87 -24.88
C ARG A 27 80.05 95.15 -25.70
N GLY A 28 78.94 95.72 -26.18
CA GLY A 28 78.93 96.98 -26.93
C GLY A 28 78.91 98.26 -26.09
N SER A 29 79.34 99.37 -26.70
CA SER A 29 78.94 100.76 -26.43
C SER A 29 79.39 101.64 -27.62
N GLY A 30 78.84 102.85 -27.81
CA GLY A 30 79.28 103.72 -28.91
C GLY A 30 78.75 105.15 -28.82
N THR A 31 79.37 106.08 -29.59
CA THR A 31 78.85 107.44 -29.86
C THR A 31 79.61 108.18 -30.99
N SER A 32 78.84 108.76 -31.92
CA SER A 32 79.00 110.09 -32.58
C SER A 32 80.24 110.51 -33.43
N GLY A 33 79.95 111.31 -34.49
CA GLY A 33 80.89 112.17 -35.25
C GLY A 33 81.42 111.57 -36.58
N GLN A 34 80.96 111.87 -37.81
CA GLN A 34 80.69 113.12 -38.59
C GLN A 34 81.88 113.72 -39.38
N HIS A 35 81.69 113.83 -40.71
CA HIS A 35 82.30 114.79 -41.68
C HIS A 35 83.84 114.72 -41.96
N SER A 36 84.41 115.20 -43.08
CA SER A 36 83.99 115.44 -44.50
C SER A 36 85.22 116.00 -45.27
N LEU A 37 85.57 115.64 -46.53
CA LEU A 37 85.28 116.40 -47.79
C LEU A 37 86.28 115.99 -48.92
N GLN A 38 85.87 116.23 -50.19
CA GLN A 38 86.63 116.58 -51.44
C GLN A 38 87.90 115.81 -51.87
N LEU A 39 88.15 115.37 -53.12
CA LEU A 39 87.75 115.74 -54.51
C LEU A 39 88.73 116.69 -55.24
N GLU A 40 89.37 116.20 -56.32
CA GLU A 40 89.70 116.99 -57.53
C GLU A 40 90.02 116.11 -58.76
N ILE A 41 90.00 116.69 -59.96
CA ILE A 41 90.16 116.03 -61.28
C ILE A 41 91.19 116.82 -62.10
N ARG A 42 91.94 116.18 -63.01
CA ARG A 42 92.55 116.88 -64.16
C ARG A 42 92.55 116.06 -65.45
N VAL A 43 92.20 116.76 -66.53
CA VAL A 43 92.28 116.33 -67.95
C VAL A 43 93.49 117.03 -68.57
N ARG A 44 93.97 116.52 -69.71
CA ARG A 44 94.81 117.31 -70.63
C ARG A 44 94.55 116.90 -72.08
N GLU A 45 94.40 117.90 -72.93
CA GLU A 45 94.23 117.85 -74.39
C GLU A 45 95.41 118.60 -75.00
N GLU A 46 95.99 118.11 -76.11
CA GLU A 46 96.92 118.84 -76.99
C GLU A 46 96.66 118.35 -78.44
N ASP A 47 96.69 119.27 -79.42
CA ASP A 47 96.17 119.12 -80.80
C ASP A 47 97.29 119.06 -81.89
N GLU A 48 96.87 119.14 -83.17
CA GLU A 48 97.66 119.44 -84.39
C GLU A 48 98.49 118.25 -84.98
N GLU A 49 98.81 118.18 -86.28
CA GLU A 49 98.97 119.21 -87.35
C GLU A 49 98.18 118.91 -88.65
N GLU A 50 98.13 119.90 -89.57
CA GLU A 50 97.53 119.83 -90.91
C GLU A 50 98.58 119.83 -92.04
N GLU A 51 98.29 119.20 -93.19
CA GLU A 51 98.96 119.50 -94.47
C GLU A 51 97.91 119.79 -95.56
N GLU A 52 97.67 121.07 -95.85
CA GLU A 52 96.97 121.52 -97.07
C GLU A 52 97.91 121.54 -98.27
N LEU A 53 97.42 121.16 -99.46
CA LEU A 53 98.11 121.41 -100.73
C LEU A 53 97.14 121.71 -101.89
N VAL A 54 96.77 122.99 -101.98
CA VAL A 54 96.40 123.77 -103.19
C VAL A 54 95.55 123.01 -104.24
N VAL A 55 94.22 122.96 -104.09
CA VAL A 55 93.23 124.03 -104.45
C VAL A 55 93.01 124.22 -105.96
N LEU A 56 91.82 123.81 -106.41
CA LEU A 56 91.04 124.55 -107.40
C LEU A 56 90.12 125.54 -106.65
N ASP A 57 89.91 126.72 -107.21
CA ASP A 57 89.29 127.88 -106.56
C ASP A 57 87.96 127.55 -105.83
N PRO A 58 87.79 127.82 -104.52
CA PRO A 58 86.67 127.35 -103.71
C PRO A 58 85.26 127.73 -104.18
N GLU A 59 85.12 128.78 -105.01
CA GLU A 59 83.82 129.21 -105.55
C GLU A 59 83.41 128.50 -106.86
N HIS A 60 84.27 127.65 -107.45
CA HIS A 60 84.00 127.04 -108.75
C HIS A 60 82.69 126.20 -108.73
N PRO A 61 81.74 126.38 -109.69
CA PRO A 61 80.39 125.81 -109.59
C PRO A 61 80.29 124.30 -109.41
N LEU A 62 81.33 123.54 -109.81
CA LEU A 62 81.39 122.08 -109.64
C LEU A 62 81.73 121.63 -108.21
N MET A 63 82.34 122.48 -107.36
CA MET A 63 82.74 122.10 -106.00
C MET A 63 81.65 122.27 -104.93
N LYS A 64 80.62 123.09 -105.18
CA LYS A 64 79.55 123.34 -104.18
C LYS A 64 78.83 122.07 -103.73
N ARG A 65 78.67 121.07 -104.60
CA ARG A 65 78.06 119.76 -104.26
C ARG A 65 78.94 118.86 -103.38
N PHE A 66 80.26 119.05 -103.41
CA PHE A 66 81.22 118.35 -102.56
C PHE A 66 81.23 118.95 -101.14
N GLN A 67 81.37 120.28 -101.06
CA GLN A 67 81.40 121.04 -99.80
C GLN A 67 80.12 120.83 -98.96
N SER A 68 78.94 120.81 -99.60
CA SER A 68 77.66 120.59 -98.91
C SER A 68 77.52 119.19 -98.29
N ALA A 69 78.12 118.16 -98.91
CA ALA A 69 78.06 116.80 -98.40
C ALA A 69 78.90 116.63 -97.14
N LEU A 70 80.11 117.21 -97.11
CA LEU A 70 81.03 117.12 -95.98
C LEU A 70 80.45 117.76 -94.71
N LYS A 71 79.84 118.94 -94.82
CA LYS A 71 79.31 119.69 -93.67
C LYS A 71 78.16 118.96 -92.96
N ASN A 72 77.26 118.33 -93.73
CA ASN A 72 76.11 117.61 -93.19
C ASN A 72 76.49 116.28 -92.50
N ASN A 73 77.65 115.71 -92.83
CA ASN A 73 78.10 114.48 -92.19
C ASN A 73 78.55 114.73 -90.74
N LEU A 74 79.35 115.78 -90.52
CA LEU A 74 79.93 116.12 -89.21
C LEU A 74 78.87 116.55 -88.18
N SER A 75 77.82 117.29 -88.57
CA SER A 75 76.72 117.66 -87.67
C SER A 75 76.01 116.45 -87.07
N ASN A 76 75.74 115.44 -87.91
CA ASN A 76 74.93 114.28 -87.53
C ASN A 76 75.69 113.35 -86.57
N GLN A 77 77.02 113.31 -86.63
CA GLN A 77 77.85 112.57 -85.67
C GLN A 77 77.80 113.21 -84.26
N LEU A 78 77.86 114.54 -84.20
CA LEU A 78 77.80 115.30 -82.94
C LEU A 78 76.47 115.16 -82.21
N GLU A 79 75.34 115.19 -82.93
CA GLU A 79 74.01 115.00 -82.32
C GLU A 79 73.83 113.59 -81.74
N ARG A 80 74.32 112.56 -82.45
CA ARG A 80 74.24 111.16 -82.00
C ARG A 80 75.01 110.93 -80.69
N LEU A 81 76.28 111.37 -80.62
CA LEU A 81 77.08 111.22 -79.40
C LEU A 81 76.45 111.93 -78.18
N ASN A 82 75.82 113.09 -78.40
CA ASN A 82 75.13 113.83 -77.35
C ASN A 82 73.85 113.14 -76.85
N LEU A 83 73.19 112.32 -77.67
CA LEU A 83 72.06 111.49 -77.25
C LEU A 83 72.55 110.28 -76.46
N GLU A 84 73.54 109.54 -76.97
CA GLU A 84 74.11 108.36 -76.31
C GLU A 84 74.63 108.69 -74.90
N LEU A 85 75.27 109.85 -74.70
CA LEU A 85 75.72 110.33 -73.38
C LEU A 85 74.55 110.56 -72.40
N ARG A 86 73.44 111.15 -72.88
CA ARG A 86 72.26 111.45 -72.04
C ARG A 86 71.54 110.19 -71.60
N GLU A 87 71.45 109.18 -72.48
CA GLU A 87 70.87 107.88 -72.15
C GLU A 87 71.64 107.19 -71.02
N LYS A 88 72.98 107.21 -71.06
CA LYS A 88 73.83 106.61 -70.00
C LYS A 88 73.58 107.22 -68.62
N ILE A 89 73.49 108.54 -68.53
CA ILE A 89 73.24 109.27 -67.27
C ILE A 89 71.84 108.95 -66.70
N VAL A 90 70.85 108.71 -67.55
CA VAL A 90 69.51 108.28 -67.12
C VAL A 90 69.52 106.84 -66.61
N VAL A 91 70.24 105.93 -67.28
CA VAL A 91 70.39 104.53 -66.85
C VAL A 91 71.08 104.44 -65.48
N GLU A 92 72.18 105.17 -65.28
CA GLU A 92 72.92 105.19 -64.00
C GLU A 92 72.03 105.61 -62.82
N LYS A 93 71.27 106.71 -62.97
CA LYS A 93 70.32 107.16 -61.96
C LYS A 93 69.19 106.16 -61.71
N GLY A 94 68.74 105.46 -62.76
CA GLY A 94 67.78 104.37 -62.65
C GLY A 94 68.34 103.17 -61.87
N GLU A 95 69.61 102.81 -62.04
CA GLU A 95 70.26 101.75 -61.27
C GLU A 95 70.52 102.12 -59.82
N ALA A 96 70.89 103.38 -59.53
CA ALA A 96 71.02 103.87 -58.16
C ALA A 96 69.68 103.76 -57.40
N GLN A 97 68.57 104.17 -58.02
CA GLN A 97 67.23 104.03 -57.43
C GLN A 97 66.81 102.57 -57.27
N LYS A 98 67.16 101.67 -58.21
CA LYS A 98 66.92 100.23 -58.07
C LYS A 98 67.70 99.63 -56.90
N ARG A 99 68.98 100.00 -56.71
CA ARG A 99 69.78 99.55 -55.55
C ARG A 99 69.13 99.98 -54.22
N HIS A 100 68.62 101.22 -54.14
CA HIS A 100 67.97 101.71 -52.92
C HIS A 100 66.70 100.91 -52.59
N LYS A 101 65.82 100.71 -53.59
CA LYS A 101 64.61 99.89 -53.42
C LYS A 101 64.92 98.44 -53.06
N LEU A 102 65.92 97.83 -53.68
CA LEU A 102 66.38 96.49 -53.31
C LEU A 102 66.93 96.42 -51.87
N ALA A 103 67.58 97.47 -51.37
CA ALA A 103 68.02 97.52 -49.97
C ALA A 103 66.83 97.63 -48.99
N GLU A 104 65.83 98.45 -49.33
CA GLU A 104 64.58 98.59 -48.57
C GLU A 104 63.77 97.28 -48.59
N GLU A 105 63.63 96.64 -49.75
CA GLU A 105 63.00 95.32 -49.93
C GLU A 105 63.74 94.24 -49.14
N VAL A 106 65.07 94.19 -49.19
CA VAL A 106 65.88 93.23 -48.40
C VAL A 106 65.74 93.47 -46.90
N TYR A 107 65.63 94.72 -46.42
CA TYR A 107 65.38 95.02 -45.01
C TYR A 107 63.97 94.56 -44.57
N MET A 108 62.94 94.88 -45.35
CA MET A 108 61.57 94.42 -45.11
C MET A 108 61.46 92.89 -45.12
N VAL A 109 62.19 92.21 -46.01
CA VAL A 109 62.29 90.75 -46.04
C VAL A 109 62.99 90.23 -44.79
N HIS A 110 64.08 90.83 -44.31
CA HIS A 110 64.73 90.43 -43.05
C HIS A 110 63.82 90.62 -41.84
N GLU A 111 63.08 91.73 -41.75
CA GLU A 111 62.11 91.94 -40.67
C GLU A 111 60.97 90.91 -40.71
N MET A 112 60.48 90.59 -41.91
CA MET A 112 59.48 89.52 -42.10
C MET A 112 60.04 88.14 -41.74
N LEU A 113 61.31 87.86 -42.07
CA LEU A 113 61.98 86.59 -41.75
C LEU A 113 62.17 86.43 -40.23
N ALA A 114 62.60 87.49 -39.53
CA ALA A 114 62.71 87.50 -38.08
C ALA A 114 61.34 87.31 -37.39
N ARG A 115 60.28 87.95 -37.89
CA ARG A 115 58.90 87.74 -37.42
C ARG A 115 58.42 86.31 -37.67
N LEU A 116 58.76 85.72 -38.81
CA LEU A 116 58.45 84.32 -39.13
C LEU A 116 59.22 83.35 -38.22
N GLN A 117 60.51 83.58 -37.97
CA GLN A 117 61.33 82.80 -37.04
C GLN A 117 60.75 82.83 -35.62
N ALA A 118 60.44 84.02 -35.08
CA ALA A 118 59.80 84.14 -33.78
C ALA A 118 58.42 83.45 -33.71
N SER A 119 57.63 83.49 -34.80
CA SER A 119 56.35 82.75 -34.87
C SER A 119 56.55 81.23 -34.94
N LEU A 120 57.63 80.77 -35.57
CA LEU A 120 57.98 79.36 -35.69
C LEU A 120 58.53 78.82 -34.36
N GLU A 121 59.38 79.57 -33.67
CA GLU A 121 59.84 79.28 -32.31
C GLU A 121 58.67 79.19 -31.33
N ALA A 122 57.76 80.17 -31.34
CA ALA A 122 56.52 80.11 -30.55
C ALA A 122 55.64 78.89 -30.91
N SER A 123 55.61 78.48 -32.18
CA SER A 123 54.91 77.25 -32.60
C SER A 123 55.62 75.97 -32.14
N HIS A 124 56.94 75.98 -32.02
CA HIS A 124 57.72 74.87 -31.47
C HIS A 124 57.57 74.76 -29.95
N GLU A 125 57.55 75.88 -29.22
CA GLU A 125 57.21 75.91 -27.79
C GLU A 125 55.77 75.43 -27.55
N ALA A 126 54.80 75.90 -28.34
CA ALA A 126 53.42 75.43 -28.27
C ALA A 126 53.29 73.92 -28.56
N ASN A 127 54.03 73.40 -29.55
CA ASN A 127 54.08 71.96 -29.84
C ASN A 127 54.78 71.16 -28.73
N ALA A 128 55.83 71.70 -28.09
CA ALA A 128 56.51 71.07 -26.97
C ALA A 128 55.61 71.03 -25.71
N GLN A 129 54.83 72.08 -25.47
CA GLN A 129 53.81 72.13 -24.43
C GLN A 129 52.64 71.17 -24.73
N ALA A 130 52.16 71.11 -25.98
CA ALA A 130 51.13 70.16 -26.40
C ALA A 130 51.62 68.70 -26.27
N ALA A 131 52.88 68.42 -26.63
CA ALA A 131 53.47 67.09 -26.49
C ALA A 131 53.72 66.69 -25.03
N SER A 132 54.06 67.63 -24.14
CA SER A 132 54.19 67.34 -22.70
C SER A 132 52.83 67.15 -22.02
N GLN A 133 51.81 67.95 -22.38
CA GLN A 133 50.42 67.73 -21.99
C GLN A 133 49.88 66.40 -22.52
N GLN A 134 50.19 66.03 -23.77
CA GLN A 134 49.80 64.74 -24.33
C GLN A 134 50.46 63.58 -23.57
N ARG A 135 51.74 63.67 -23.21
CA ARG A 135 52.40 62.67 -22.35
C ARG A 135 51.75 62.59 -20.97
N GLN A 136 51.52 63.71 -20.31
CA GLN A 136 50.82 63.73 -19.01
C GLN A 136 49.41 63.13 -19.09
N ALA A 137 48.66 63.40 -20.16
CA ALA A 137 47.35 62.80 -20.40
C ALA A 137 47.45 61.30 -20.73
N GLN A 138 48.50 60.87 -21.42
CA GLN A 138 48.79 59.45 -21.70
C GLN A 138 49.15 58.70 -20.41
N ASP A 139 50.03 59.26 -19.57
CA ASP A 139 50.45 58.70 -18.28
C ASP A 139 49.27 58.63 -17.30
N GLN A 140 48.42 59.67 -17.26
CA GLN A 140 47.16 59.67 -16.50
C GLN A 140 46.18 58.62 -17.04
N LEU A 141 46.02 58.52 -18.36
CA LEU A 141 45.15 57.53 -18.99
C LEU A 141 45.63 56.09 -18.72
N ASP A 142 46.94 55.84 -18.78
CA ASP A 142 47.50 54.51 -18.51
C ASP A 142 47.50 54.18 -17.00
N GLY A 143 47.65 55.19 -16.14
CA GLY A 143 47.35 55.09 -14.71
C GLY A 143 45.88 54.71 -14.43
N VAL A 144 44.93 55.38 -15.09
CA VAL A 144 43.49 55.07 -14.99
C VAL A 144 43.15 53.71 -15.61
N LYS A 145 43.78 53.30 -16.72
CA LYS A 145 43.64 51.94 -17.27
C LYS A 145 44.15 50.88 -16.31
N ASN A 146 45.26 51.12 -15.62
CA ASN A 146 45.79 50.19 -14.62
C ASN A 146 44.86 50.12 -13.41
N GLN A 147 44.40 51.25 -12.87
CA GLN A 147 43.39 51.27 -11.81
C GLN A 147 42.07 50.59 -12.23
N TYR A 148 41.63 50.78 -13.47
CA TYR A 148 40.46 50.09 -14.03
C TYR A 148 40.71 48.59 -14.20
N ARG A 149 41.90 48.16 -14.60
CA ARG A 149 42.28 46.75 -14.74
C ARG A 149 42.37 46.07 -13.38
N ASP A 150 42.92 46.75 -12.38
CA ASP A 150 43.01 46.26 -11.01
C ASP A 150 41.64 46.16 -10.37
N THR A 151 40.82 47.23 -10.44
CA THR A 151 39.44 47.22 -9.93
C THR A 151 38.55 46.23 -10.69
N ALA A 152 38.72 46.06 -12.01
CA ALA A 152 38.05 45.00 -12.76
C ALA A 152 38.52 43.59 -12.34
N SER A 153 39.81 43.40 -12.04
CA SER A 153 40.32 42.12 -11.53
C SER A 153 39.80 41.81 -10.12
N GLN A 154 39.67 42.83 -9.27
CA GLN A 154 39.10 42.73 -7.93
C GLN A 154 37.60 42.47 -7.99
N ALA A 155 36.86 43.19 -8.84
CA ALA A 155 35.44 42.95 -9.09
C ALA A 155 35.21 41.57 -9.71
N ASN A 156 36.10 41.06 -10.55
CA ASN A 156 36.01 39.69 -11.08
C ASN A 156 36.31 38.64 -9.99
N LYS A 157 37.33 38.85 -9.14
CA LYS A 157 37.58 38.02 -7.95
C LYS A 157 36.38 38.02 -7.00
N GLN A 158 35.76 39.17 -6.76
CA GLN A 158 34.54 39.29 -5.97
C GLN A 158 33.34 38.61 -6.65
N ARG A 159 33.17 38.71 -7.97
CA ARG A 159 32.13 37.97 -8.72
C ARG A 159 32.33 36.45 -8.63
N MET A 160 33.57 35.97 -8.75
CA MET A 160 33.88 34.55 -8.54
C MET A 160 33.58 34.13 -7.10
N GLN A 161 34.00 34.93 -6.10
CA GLN A 161 33.66 34.66 -4.69
C GLN A 161 32.14 34.69 -4.42
N VAL A 162 31.39 35.58 -5.08
CA VAL A 162 29.92 35.63 -5.01
C VAL A 162 29.31 34.40 -5.70
N SER A 163 29.83 33.95 -6.84
CA SER A 163 29.41 32.70 -7.49
C SER A 163 29.73 31.45 -6.66
N ASP A 164 30.88 31.42 -6.00
CA ASP A 164 31.28 30.37 -5.06
C ASP A 164 30.41 30.39 -3.80
N LEU A 165 29.99 31.56 -3.33
CA LEU A 165 29.08 31.70 -2.19
C LEU A 165 27.63 31.41 -2.58
N GLN A 166 27.19 31.78 -3.79
CA GLN A 166 25.87 31.43 -4.33
C GLN A 166 25.76 29.92 -4.50
N SER A 167 26.68 29.27 -5.22
CA SER A 167 26.69 27.81 -5.35
C SER A 167 26.81 27.07 -4.00
N LYS A 168 27.53 27.64 -3.00
CA LYS A 168 27.50 27.12 -1.62
C LYS A 168 26.13 27.31 -0.96
N VAL A 169 25.52 28.49 -1.06
CA VAL A 169 24.16 28.78 -0.56
C VAL A 169 23.13 27.88 -1.22
N ASP A 170 23.18 27.67 -2.53
CA ASP A 170 22.31 26.77 -3.28
C ASP A 170 22.52 25.32 -2.83
N SER A 171 23.77 24.88 -2.63
CA SER A 171 24.07 23.55 -2.08
C SER A 171 23.57 23.39 -0.63
N LEU A 172 23.55 24.47 0.16
CA LEU A 172 23.04 24.49 1.52
C LEU A 172 21.51 24.60 1.55
N ALA A 173 20.90 25.29 0.59
CA ALA A 173 19.45 25.37 0.41
C ALA A 173 18.90 24.03 -0.07
N LEU A 174 19.56 23.35 -1.01
CA LEU A 174 19.23 21.97 -1.39
C LEU A 174 19.37 21.01 -0.21
N LYS A 175 20.45 21.09 0.57
CA LYS A 175 20.58 20.31 1.82
C LYS A 175 19.51 20.65 2.84
N LEU A 176 19.12 21.92 2.96
CA LEU A 176 18.07 22.37 3.86
C LEU A 176 16.69 21.88 3.41
N LEU A 177 16.40 21.88 2.10
CA LEU A 177 15.20 21.29 1.50
C LEU A 177 15.16 19.78 1.74
N TYR A 178 16.21 19.03 1.41
CA TYR A 178 16.27 17.59 1.73
C TYR A 178 16.13 17.31 3.22
N MET A 179 16.71 18.14 4.09
CA MET A 179 16.52 18.03 5.54
C MET A 179 15.13 18.47 6.00
N GLN A 180 14.42 19.33 5.27
CA GLN A 180 13.02 19.69 5.54
C GLN A 180 12.06 18.61 5.08
N GLU A 181 12.25 18.06 3.87
CA GLU A 181 11.53 16.92 3.32
C GLU A 181 11.70 15.70 4.24
N ALA A 182 12.94 15.32 4.56
CA ALA A 182 13.20 14.26 5.52
C ALA A 182 12.62 14.55 6.92
N ASN A 183 12.56 15.81 7.37
CA ASN A 183 11.86 16.16 8.61
C ASN A 183 10.34 16.03 8.48
N THR A 184 9.72 16.41 7.36
CA THR A 184 8.27 16.24 7.16
C THR A 184 7.89 14.77 7.04
N ASP A 185 8.73 13.98 6.37
CA ASP A 185 8.57 12.54 6.23
C ASP A 185 8.70 11.87 7.61
N LEU A 186 9.77 12.18 8.37
CA LEU A 186 9.93 11.70 9.75
C LEU A 186 8.80 12.18 10.67
N HIS A 187 8.25 13.39 10.50
CA HIS A 187 7.06 13.82 11.25
C HIS A 187 5.78 13.08 10.81
N SER A 188 5.70 12.63 9.55
CA SER A 188 4.60 11.79 9.06
C SER A 188 4.73 10.36 9.58
N ASP A 189 5.94 9.79 9.60
CA ASP A 189 6.27 8.49 10.16
C ASP A 189 6.07 8.47 11.67
N ILE A 190 6.52 9.49 12.40
CA ILE A 190 6.26 9.62 13.84
C ILE A 190 4.76 9.72 14.12
N LYS A 191 3.98 10.43 13.29
CA LYS A 191 2.50 10.43 13.41
C LYS A 191 1.90 9.06 13.07
N ALA A 192 2.43 8.35 12.06
CA ALA A 192 1.99 7.01 11.70
C ALA A 192 2.31 6.00 12.80
N ILE A 193 3.49 6.07 13.41
CA ILE A 193 3.95 5.25 14.54
C ILE A 193 3.12 5.56 15.79
N ILE A 194 2.84 6.83 16.10
CA ILE A 194 1.95 7.22 17.22
C ILE A 194 0.53 6.71 16.97
N ASN A 195 -0.01 6.86 15.76
CA ASN A 195 -1.34 6.35 15.42
C ASN A 195 -1.41 4.82 15.44
N ALA A 196 -0.38 4.13 14.95
CA ALA A 196 -0.25 2.68 15.01
C ALA A 196 -0.07 2.19 16.46
N SER A 197 0.69 2.91 17.29
CA SER A 197 0.84 2.63 18.73
C SER A 197 -0.47 2.84 19.48
N HIS A 198 -1.21 3.93 19.21
CA HIS A 198 -2.53 4.17 19.77
C HIS A 198 -3.57 3.14 19.29
N LYS A 199 -3.49 2.68 18.03
CA LYS A 199 -4.32 1.60 17.51
C LYS A 199 -4.00 0.27 18.20
N ALA A 200 -2.72 -0.12 18.22
CA ALA A 200 -2.26 -1.35 18.87
C ALA A 200 -2.56 -1.34 20.38
N GLN A 201 -2.45 -0.19 21.06
CA GLN A 201 -2.83 -0.06 22.47
C GLN A 201 -4.35 -0.20 22.67
N LYS A 202 -5.18 0.32 21.76
CA LYS A 202 -6.65 0.11 21.79
C LYS A 202 -7.02 -1.36 21.55
N GLU A 203 -6.42 -1.98 20.54
CA GLU A 203 -6.58 -3.41 20.23
C GLU A 203 -6.10 -4.28 21.41
N ARG A 204 -5.00 -3.88 22.08
CA ARG A 204 -4.51 -4.52 23.30
C ARG A 204 -5.48 -4.37 24.46
N THR A 205 -6.04 -3.17 24.71
CA THR A 205 -7.06 -3.00 25.77
C THR A 205 -8.34 -3.76 25.48
N GLN A 206 -8.77 -3.86 24.22
CA GLN A 206 -9.92 -4.68 23.82
C GLN A 206 -9.63 -6.18 23.99
N ALA A 207 -8.40 -6.63 23.68
CA ALA A 207 -7.97 -7.99 23.96
C ALA A 207 -7.84 -8.27 25.47
N GLU A 208 -7.42 -7.30 26.28
CA GLU A 208 -7.38 -7.38 27.74
C GLU A 208 -8.81 -7.45 28.33
N GLU A 209 -9.75 -6.67 27.82
CA GLU A 209 -11.18 -6.72 28.19
C GLU A 209 -11.83 -8.05 27.79
N HIS A 210 -11.63 -8.52 26.55
CA HIS A 210 -12.16 -9.81 26.10
C HIS A 210 -11.51 -10.99 26.84
N LYS A 211 -10.20 -10.92 27.13
CA LYS A 211 -9.55 -11.91 27.98
C LYS A 211 -10.13 -11.88 29.39
N HIS A 212 -10.36 -10.70 29.99
CA HIS A 212 -10.99 -10.62 31.31
C HIS A 212 -12.42 -11.20 31.33
N GLN A 213 -13.21 -10.97 30.26
CA GLN A 213 -14.51 -11.62 30.07
C GLN A 213 -14.39 -13.15 29.95
N GLN A 214 -13.36 -13.64 29.24
CA GLN A 214 -13.07 -15.07 29.11
C GLN A 214 -12.60 -15.67 30.45
N ASP A 215 -11.70 -15.03 31.17
CA ASP A 215 -11.19 -15.46 32.48
C ASP A 215 -12.34 -15.55 33.50
N LEU A 216 -13.25 -14.57 33.52
CA LEU A 216 -14.49 -14.61 34.33
C LEU A 216 -15.48 -15.70 33.89
N TYR A 217 -15.55 -16.02 32.59
CA TYR A 217 -16.38 -17.12 32.08
C TYR A 217 -15.79 -18.49 32.45
N VAL A 218 -14.47 -18.64 32.34
CA VAL A 218 -13.73 -19.82 32.82
C VAL A 218 -13.92 -19.99 34.32
N GLU A 219 -13.77 -18.93 35.13
CA GLU A 219 -14.00 -18.99 36.57
C GLU A 219 -15.42 -19.47 36.92
N ARG A 220 -16.44 -19.01 36.19
CA ARG A 220 -17.82 -19.49 36.34
C ARG A 220 -17.98 -20.96 35.95
N LEU A 221 -17.35 -21.40 34.86
CA LEU A 221 -17.36 -22.80 34.44
C LEU A 221 -16.65 -23.70 35.45
N THR A 222 -15.45 -23.32 35.91
CA THR A 222 -14.71 -24.06 36.94
C THR A 222 -15.54 -24.19 38.23
N LYS A 223 -16.12 -23.09 38.72
CA LYS A 223 -17.04 -23.11 39.89
C LYS A 223 -18.33 -23.88 39.67
N HIS A 224 -18.73 -24.14 38.41
CA HIS A 224 -19.86 -25.00 38.11
C HIS A 224 -19.44 -26.47 38.04
N VAL A 225 -18.26 -26.78 37.48
CA VAL A 225 -17.65 -28.12 37.49
C VAL A 225 -17.35 -28.56 38.92
N GLU A 226 -16.75 -27.71 39.75
CA GLU A 226 -16.51 -27.96 41.18
C GLU A 226 -17.80 -28.38 41.90
N LYS A 227 -18.88 -27.58 41.76
CA LYS A 227 -20.20 -27.91 42.33
C LYS A 227 -20.82 -29.19 41.78
N LEU A 228 -20.61 -29.50 40.50
CA LEU A 228 -21.08 -30.76 39.91
C LEU A 228 -20.25 -31.94 40.43
N SER A 229 -18.95 -31.80 40.67
CA SER A 229 -18.12 -32.82 41.33
C SER A 229 -18.47 -33.01 42.81
N GLU A 230 -18.78 -31.94 43.54
CA GLU A 230 -19.34 -32.00 44.90
C GLU A 230 -20.68 -32.76 44.91
N GLN A 231 -21.59 -32.45 43.97
CA GLN A 231 -22.86 -33.17 43.83
C GLN A 231 -22.66 -34.64 43.45
N ILE A 232 -21.76 -34.95 42.50
CA ILE A 232 -21.45 -36.33 42.10
C ILE A 232 -20.91 -37.12 43.29
N SER A 233 -19.92 -36.61 44.02
CA SER A 233 -19.37 -37.31 45.19
C SER A 233 -20.40 -37.50 46.31
N LEU A 234 -21.31 -36.54 46.52
CA LEU A 234 -22.44 -36.70 47.45
C LEU A 234 -23.42 -37.79 46.98
N TYR A 235 -23.73 -37.85 45.69
CA TYR A 235 -24.56 -38.93 45.13
C TYR A 235 -23.84 -40.29 45.12
N GLU A 236 -22.52 -40.34 44.96
CA GLU A 236 -21.72 -41.57 45.09
C GLU A 236 -21.78 -42.11 46.52
N VAL A 237 -21.61 -41.26 47.53
CA VAL A 237 -21.78 -41.64 48.96
C VAL A 237 -23.22 -42.10 49.25
N GLN A 238 -24.23 -41.40 48.73
CA GLN A 238 -25.63 -41.84 48.85
C GLN A 238 -25.86 -43.20 48.19
N ASN A 239 -25.35 -43.42 46.97
CA ASN A 239 -25.45 -44.71 46.29
C ASN A 239 -24.75 -45.83 47.08
N ILE A 240 -23.56 -45.58 47.65
CA ILE A 240 -22.87 -46.57 48.50
C ILE A 240 -23.76 -46.94 49.69
N THR A 241 -24.20 -45.96 50.49
CA THR A 241 -25.04 -46.22 51.67
C THR A 241 -26.38 -46.90 51.32
N GLN A 242 -27.00 -46.56 50.18
CA GLN A 242 -28.20 -47.26 49.69
C GLN A 242 -27.90 -48.70 49.23
N THR A 243 -26.76 -48.97 48.59
CA THR A 243 -26.37 -50.35 48.26
C THR A 243 -26.01 -51.18 49.49
N GLU A 244 -25.55 -50.56 50.57
CA GLU A 244 -25.29 -51.24 51.85
C GLU A 244 -26.61 -51.52 52.61
N GLN A 245 -27.50 -50.53 52.69
CA GLN A 245 -28.85 -50.70 53.26
C GLN A 245 -29.67 -51.75 52.51
N THR A 246 -29.63 -51.77 51.17
CA THR A 246 -30.35 -52.77 50.37
C THR A 246 -29.73 -54.16 50.49
N LYS A 247 -28.39 -54.30 50.59
CA LYS A 247 -27.74 -55.58 50.92
C LYS A 247 -28.21 -56.11 52.28
N ALA A 248 -28.11 -55.31 53.33
CA ALA A 248 -28.55 -55.69 54.67
C ALA A 248 -30.05 -56.05 54.71
N ALA A 249 -30.89 -55.33 53.95
CA ALA A 249 -32.31 -55.68 53.80
C ALA A 249 -32.53 -57.00 53.04
N THR A 250 -31.73 -57.31 52.01
CA THR A 250 -31.80 -58.62 51.31
C THR A 250 -31.24 -59.76 52.14
N GLU A 251 -30.22 -59.51 52.97
CA GLU A 251 -29.66 -60.47 53.92
C GLU A 251 -30.70 -60.81 54.99
N ALA A 252 -31.27 -59.80 55.67
CA ALA A 252 -32.36 -59.99 56.63
C ALA A 252 -33.63 -60.61 56.01
N LEU A 253 -33.95 -60.31 54.74
CA LEU A 253 -35.03 -60.98 54.01
C LEU A 253 -34.70 -62.47 53.76
N SER A 254 -33.45 -62.80 53.46
CA SER A 254 -33.02 -64.19 53.25
C SER A 254 -33.00 -64.98 54.57
N GLU A 255 -32.60 -64.36 55.68
CA GLU A 255 -32.72 -64.92 57.03
C GLU A 255 -34.19 -65.17 57.40
N ALA A 256 -35.08 -64.18 57.17
CA ALA A 256 -36.51 -64.34 57.40
C ALA A 256 -37.16 -65.41 56.49
N GLN A 257 -36.63 -65.63 55.28
CA GLN A 257 -37.05 -66.72 54.40
C GLN A 257 -36.58 -68.09 54.90
N LEU A 258 -35.35 -68.19 55.43
CA LEU A 258 -34.82 -69.42 56.03
C LEU A 258 -35.58 -69.79 57.32
N GLU A 259 -35.90 -68.80 58.17
CA GLU A 259 -36.76 -68.99 59.34
C GLU A 259 -38.18 -69.40 58.95
N LEU A 260 -38.76 -68.80 57.89
CA LEU A 260 -40.07 -69.20 57.37
C LEU A 260 -40.06 -70.63 56.82
N ASP A 261 -39.03 -71.03 56.06
CA ASP A 261 -38.89 -72.40 55.58
C ASP A 261 -38.67 -73.39 56.74
N SER A 262 -37.94 -73.00 57.79
CA SER A 262 -37.81 -73.75 59.04
C SER A 262 -39.17 -73.97 59.71
N VAL A 263 -39.95 -72.91 59.92
CA VAL A 263 -41.32 -72.98 60.47
C VAL A 263 -42.26 -73.80 59.59
N ILE A 264 -42.09 -73.76 58.26
CA ILE A 264 -42.86 -74.62 57.32
C ILE A 264 -42.48 -76.09 57.48
N VAL A 265 -41.19 -76.42 57.72
CA VAL A 265 -40.74 -77.78 58.02
C VAL A 265 -41.27 -78.25 59.38
N GLU A 266 -41.19 -77.43 60.43
CA GLU A 266 -41.77 -77.73 61.74
C GLU A 266 -43.29 -77.93 61.65
N HIS A 267 -44.00 -77.08 60.91
CA HIS A 267 -45.44 -77.21 60.71
C HIS A 267 -45.80 -78.52 59.98
N ARG A 268 -45.04 -78.91 58.95
CA ARG A 268 -45.20 -80.23 58.28
C ARG A 268 -44.93 -81.38 59.26
N GLN A 269 -43.91 -81.27 60.10
CA GLN A 269 -43.57 -82.28 61.10
C GLN A 269 -44.66 -82.40 62.18
N LEU A 270 -45.20 -81.28 62.67
CA LEU A 270 -46.33 -81.23 63.60
C LEU A 270 -47.61 -81.80 62.98
N LEU A 271 -47.91 -81.48 61.72
CA LEU A 271 -49.02 -82.11 60.99
C LEU A 271 -48.80 -83.62 60.83
N GLN A 272 -47.58 -84.09 60.56
CA GLN A 272 -47.28 -85.51 60.46
C GLN A 272 -47.44 -86.22 61.82
N GLN A 273 -46.94 -85.61 62.90
CA GLN A 273 -47.14 -86.11 64.27
C GLN A 273 -48.63 -86.14 64.65
N TRP A 274 -49.38 -85.07 64.39
CA TRP A 274 -50.81 -84.99 64.63
C TRP A 274 -51.59 -86.04 63.85
N ASN A 275 -51.36 -86.18 62.55
CA ASN A 275 -51.97 -87.23 61.72
C ASN A 275 -51.64 -88.64 62.24
N SER A 276 -50.40 -88.88 62.71
CA SER A 276 -50.04 -90.15 63.34
C SER A 276 -50.77 -90.38 64.66
N SER A 277 -50.95 -89.33 65.48
CA SER A 277 -51.70 -89.40 66.73
C SER A 277 -53.19 -89.68 66.51
N LEU A 278 -53.76 -89.09 65.45
CA LEU A 278 -55.16 -89.22 65.06
C LEU A 278 -55.43 -90.60 64.43
N LEU A 279 -54.48 -91.14 63.66
CA LEU A 279 -54.50 -92.54 63.22
C LEU A 279 -54.41 -93.52 64.41
N MET A 280 -53.58 -93.22 65.42
CA MET A 280 -53.47 -94.03 66.63
C MET A 280 -54.68 -93.88 67.56
N MET A 281 -55.37 -92.73 67.55
CA MET A 281 -56.65 -92.55 68.22
C MET A 281 -57.72 -93.40 67.52
N ARG A 282 -57.88 -93.26 66.21
CA ARG A 282 -58.80 -94.07 65.41
C ARG A 282 -58.59 -95.58 65.60
N ARG A 283 -57.34 -96.06 65.67
CA ARG A 283 -57.04 -97.47 65.98
C ARG A 283 -57.45 -97.90 67.38
N ARG A 284 -57.40 -96.99 68.37
CA ARG A 284 -57.94 -97.23 69.72
C ARG A 284 -59.47 -97.23 69.70
N ASP A 285 -60.09 -96.35 68.92
CA ASP A 285 -61.55 -96.29 68.78
C ASP A 285 -62.08 -97.56 68.09
N GLU A 286 -61.42 -98.02 67.02
CA GLU A 286 -61.71 -99.29 66.33
C GLU A 286 -61.56 -100.49 67.29
N ALA A 287 -60.46 -100.55 68.07
CA ALA A 287 -60.26 -101.58 69.10
C ALA A 287 -61.28 -101.50 70.25
N TYR A 288 -61.70 -100.28 70.63
CA TYR A 288 -62.72 -100.06 71.65
C TYR A 288 -64.11 -100.47 71.16
N THR A 289 -64.46 -100.23 69.89
CA THR A 289 -65.70 -100.74 69.30
C THR A 289 -65.73 -102.26 69.26
N ALA A 290 -64.63 -102.92 68.86
CA ALA A 290 -64.53 -104.38 68.90
C ALA A 290 -64.67 -104.91 70.35
N MET A 291 -64.04 -104.25 71.33
CA MET A 291 -64.18 -104.60 72.74
C MET A 291 -65.60 -104.37 73.29
N GLN A 292 -66.32 -103.34 72.79
CA GLN A 292 -67.75 -103.16 73.09
C GLN A 292 -68.62 -104.25 72.45
N GLU A 293 -68.31 -104.71 71.24
CA GLU A 293 -69.04 -105.79 70.57
C GLU A 293 -68.84 -107.13 71.28
N GLU A 294 -67.61 -107.49 71.67
CA GLU A 294 -67.33 -108.66 72.52
C GLU A 294 -68.04 -108.57 73.88
N LEU A 295 -68.04 -107.39 74.52
CA LEU A 295 -68.81 -107.16 75.75
C LEU A 295 -70.32 -107.32 75.50
N ARG A 296 -70.83 -106.96 74.31
CA ARG A 296 -72.24 -107.14 73.95
C ARG A 296 -72.59 -108.61 73.78
N LEU A 297 -71.75 -109.38 73.07
CA LEU A 297 -71.89 -110.83 72.92
C LEU A 297 -71.85 -111.53 74.28
N ALA A 298 -70.95 -111.13 75.18
CA ALA A 298 -70.91 -111.64 76.55
C ALA A 298 -72.19 -111.31 77.35
N ASN A 299 -72.74 -110.09 77.22
CA ASN A 299 -74.00 -109.73 77.87
C ASN A 299 -75.20 -110.51 77.30
N ASP A 300 -75.24 -110.77 75.99
CA ASP A 300 -76.31 -111.58 75.38
C ASP A 300 -76.17 -113.08 75.71
N GLN A 301 -74.94 -113.58 75.93
CA GLN A 301 -74.71 -114.90 76.54
C GLN A 301 -75.22 -114.95 77.98
N VAL A 302 -74.91 -113.95 78.83
CA VAL A 302 -75.45 -113.85 80.19
C VAL A 302 -76.98 -113.83 80.17
N ARG A 303 -77.60 -113.09 79.24
CA ARG A 303 -79.06 -113.08 79.06
C ARG A 303 -79.61 -114.46 78.67
N SER A 304 -78.93 -115.21 77.80
CA SER A 304 -79.36 -116.59 77.50
C SER A 304 -79.32 -117.47 78.76
N LEU A 305 -78.25 -117.38 79.56
CA LEU A 305 -78.14 -118.09 80.83
C LEU A 305 -79.22 -117.63 81.85
N ASP A 306 -79.55 -116.34 81.92
CA ASP A 306 -80.67 -115.86 82.74
C ASP A 306 -82.02 -116.43 82.26
N THR A 307 -82.25 -116.55 80.95
CA THR A 307 -83.48 -117.19 80.43
C THR A 307 -83.52 -118.70 80.69
N GLU A 308 -82.37 -119.39 80.68
CA GLU A 308 -82.27 -120.79 81.11
C GLU A 308 -82.54 -120.91 82.62
N ILE A 309 -81.96 -120.03 83.44
CA ILE A 309 -82.22 -119.96 84.89
C ILE A 309 -83.70 -119.67 85.18
N GLU A 310 -84.36 -118.81 84.42
CA GLU A 310 -85.82 -118.63 84.49
C GLU A 310 -86.60 -119.89 84.09
N GLY A 311 -86.15 -120.61 83.06
CA GLY A 311 -86.71 -121.90 82.66
C GLY A 311 -86.60 -122.94 83.78
N TYR A 312 -85.42 -123.06 84.41
CA TYR A 312 -85.21 -123.94 85.55
C TYR A 312 -86.02 -123.51 86.77
N LYS A 313 -86.13 -122.20 87.08
CA LYS A 313 -87.01 -121.69 88.16
C LYS A 313 -88.48 -122.06 87.91
N LYS A 314 -88.98 -121.90 86.68
CA LYS A 314 -90.36 -122.27 86.30
C LYS A 314 -90.58 -123.78 86.44
N SER A 315 -89.59 -124.60 86.07
CA SER A 315 -89.61 -126.05 86.27
C SER A 315 -89.65 -126.42 87.77
N ILE A 316 -88.81 -125.80 88.60
CA ILE A 316 -88.80 -125.98 90.06
C ILE A 316 -90.17 -125.64 90.66
N THR A 317 -90.78 -124.51 90.31
CA THR A 317 -92.12 -124.16 90.81
C THR A 317 -93.21 -125.14 90.38
N GLN A 318 -93.07 -125.79 89.22
CA GLN A 318 -94.02 -126.84 88.78
C GLN A 318 -93.84 -128.15 89.55
N GLU A 319 -92.63 -128.49 89.97
CA GLU A 319 -92.37 -129.63 90.87
C GLU A 319 -92.79 -129.32 92.32
N GLU A 320 -92.61 -128.08 92.79
CA GLU A 320 -93.12 -127.60 94.08
C GLU A 320 -94.66 -127.67 94.12
N GLU A 321 -95.36 -127.13 93.10
CA GLU A 321 -96.82 -127.27 92.98
C GLU A 321 -97.27 -128.75 92.94
N GLN A 322 -96.53 -129.64 92.28
CA GLN A 322 -96.84 -131.07 92.30
C GLN A 322 -96.65 -131.68 93.70
N ASN A 323 -95.61 -131.29 94.42
CA ASN A 323 -95.35 -131.75 95.78
C ASN A 323 -96.41 -131.22 96.78
N GLU A 324 -96.88 -129.98 96.63
CA GLU A 324 -98.03 -129.46 97.38
C GLU A 324 -99.31 -130.24 97.09
N ARG A 325 -99.61 -130.52 95.81
CA ARG A 325 -100.78 -131.32 95.40
C ARG A 325 -100.71 -132.75 95.94
N LEU A 326 -99.52 -133.35 96.01
CA LEU A 326 -99.30 -134.65 96.66
C LEU A 326 -99.45 -134.58 98.18
N THR A 327 -98.93 -133.54 98.82
CA THR A 327 -99.06 -133.29 100.27
C THR A 327 -100.52 -133.07 100.67
N LEU A 328 -101.30 -132.34 99.86
CA LEU A 328 -102.74 -132.18 100.04
C LEU A 328 -103.52 -133.49 99.89
N ARG A 329 -103.11 -134.37 98.96
CA ARG A 329 -103.67 -135.73 98.84
C ARG A 329 -103.34 -136.59 100.06
N LEU A 330 -102.08 -136.55 100.52
CA LEU A 330 -101.63 -137.24 101.73
C LEU A 330 -102.44 -136.81 102.95
N ASN A 331 -102.61 -135.50 103.17
CA ASN A 331 -103.36 -134.96 104.30
C ASN A 331 -104.86 -135.32 104.24
N ARG A 332 -105.46 -135.40 103.05
CA ARG A 332 -106.84 -135.91 102.89
C ARG A 332 -106.94 -137.39 103.27
N ALA A 333 -106.07 -138.24 102.71
CA ALA A 333 -106.04 -139.67 103.03
C ALA A 333 -105.75 -139.93 104.52
N GLN A 334 -104.86 -139.13 105.13
CA GLN A 334 -104.57 -139.16 106.57
C GLN A 334 -105.84 -138.87 107.39
N ASN A 335 -106.57 -137.81 107.04
CA ASN A 335 -107.83 -137.43 107.69
C ASN A 335 -108.91 -138.51 107.52
N GLU A 336 -109.11 -139.02 106.30
CA GLU A 336 -110.02 -140.13 105.97
C GLU A 336 -109.69 -141.40 106.77
N CYS A 337 -108.41 -141.66 107.00
CA CYS A 337 -107.95 -142.76 107.85
C CYS A 337 -108.29 -142.51 109.34
N THR A 338 -108.21 -141.28 109.84
CA THR A 338 -108.65 -140.96 111.22
C THR A 338 -110.17 -141.00 111.40
N THR A 339 -110.97 -140.59 110.41
CA THR A 339 -112.44 -140.69 110.50
C THR A 339 -112.89 -142.14 110.42
N SER A 340 -112.27 -142.94 109.54
CA SER A 340 -112.51 -144.39 109.47
C SER A 340 -112.17 -145.09 110.80
N ARG A 341 -111.06 -144.72 111.44
CA ARG A 341 -110.66 -145.27 112.74
C ARG A 341 -111.64 -144.94 113.87
N LYS A 342 -112.26 -143.75 113.84
CA LYS A 342 -113.34 -143.34 114.77
C LYS A 342 -114.67 -144.06 114.50
N LEU A 343 -115.00 -144.31 113.23
CA LEU A 343 -116.18 -145.10 112.86
C LEU A 343 -116.06 -146.56 113.30
N ILE A 344 -114.86 -147.15 113.19
CA ILE A 344 -114.59 -148.52 113.65
C ILE A 344 -114.83 -148.65 115.16
N THR A 345 -114.25 -147.76 115.99
CA THR A 345 -114.48 -147.80 117.45
C THR A 345 -115.94 -147.54 117.83
N HIS A 346 -116.67 -146.73 117.06
CA HIS A 346 -118.11 -146.55 117.25
C HIS A 346 -118.89 -147.84 116.92
N SER A 347 -118.57 -148.53 115.82
CA SER A 347 -119.23 -149.78 115.44
C SER A 347 -118.98 -150.93 116.42
N GLN A 348 -117.78 -151.02 117.00
CA GLN A 348 -117.43 -152.03 118.00
C GLN A 348 -118.30 -151.89 119.26
N ASN A 349 -118.42 -150.67 119.79
CA ASN A 349 -119.30 -150.39 120.94
C ASN A 349 -120.80 -150.63 120.63
N HIS A 350 -121.20 -150.54 119.36
CA HIS A 350 -122.58 -150.82 118.95
C HIS A 350 -122.86 -152.34 118.83
N GLN A 351 -121.84 -153.12 118.47
CA GLN A 351 -121.96 -154.56 118.27
C GLN A 351 -122.25 -155.32 119.57
N GLU A 352 -121.62 -154.91 120.68
CA GLU A 352 -121.89 -155.48 122.02
C GLU A 352 -123.34 -155.22 122.48
N VAL A 353 -123.89 -154.03 122.17
CA VAL A 353 -125.28 -153.66 122.51
C VAL A 353 -126.30 -154.42 121.66
N LEU A 354 -126.05 -154.59 120.35
CA LEU A 354 -126.95 -155.35 119.47
C LEU A 354 -126.99 -156.85 119.81
N GLN A 355 -125.90 -157.40 120.36
CA GLN A 355 -125.84 -158.83 120.71
C GLN A 355 -126.82 -159.20 121.84
N ALA A 356 -127.19 -158.25 122.71
CA ALA A 356 -128.27 -158.41 123.69
C ALA A 356 -129.69 -158.33 123.07
N GLN A 357 -129.84 -157.62 121.94
CA GLN A 357 -131.13 -157.32 121.30
C GLN A 357 -131.56 -158.36 120.26
N TYR A 358 -130.63 -159.12 119.69
CA TYR A 358 -130.92 -160.16 118.69
C TYR A 358 -131.83 -161.31 119.20
N SER A 359 -132.07 -161.38 120.51
CA SER A 359 -132.98 -162.35 121.15
C SER A 359 -134.47 -162.03 120.97
N THR A 360 -134.85 -160.80 120.62
CA THR A 360 -136.27 -160.36 120.62
C THR A 360 -136.86 -160.19 119.22
N TYR A 361 -136.06 -159.89 118.20
CA TYR A 361 -136.56 -159.54 116.86
C TYR A 361 -136.95 -160.73 115.96
N THR A 362 -136.64 -161.97 116.37
CA THR A 362 -137.01 -163.23 115.68
C THR A 362 -138.53 -163.44 115.52
N ARG A 363 -139.38 -162.53 116.02
CA ARG A 363 -140.84 -162.67 116.10
C ARG A 363 -141.64 -161.66 115.25
N MET A 364 -141.00 -160.79 114.47
CA MET A 364 -141.69 -159.62 113.84
C MET A 364 -141.49 -159.42 112.33
N LEU A 365 -140.68 -160.21 111.62
CA LEU A 365 -140.33 -159.94 110.22
C LEU A 365 -140.63 -161.11 109.25
N GLN A 366 -141.81 -161.73 109.35
CA GLN A 366 -142.28 -162.74 108.39
C GLN A 366 -143.26 -162.20 107.32
N GLU A 367 -143.71 -160.94 107.41
CA GLU A 367 -144.90 -160.48 106.66
C GLU A 367 -144.64 -159.48 105.51
N THR A 368 -143.44 -158.89 105.37
CA THR A 368 -143.21 -157.78 104.40
C THR A 368 -142.15 -158.06 103.32
N GLU A 369 -141.91 -159.32 102.98
CA GLU A 369 -141.15 -159.70 101.78
C GLU A 369 -142.08 -160.25 100.67
N LYS A 370 -142.50 -159.39 99.72
CA LYS A 370 -142.78 -159.69 98.28
C LYS A 370 -143.59 -158.57 97.61
N THR A 371 -142.89 -157.64 96.94
CA THR A 371 -143.23 -156.99 95.64
C THR A 371 -142.47 -155.66 95.48
N LEU A 372 -141.93 -155.28 94.33
CA LEU A 372 -141.20 -156.03 93.29
C LEU A 372 -140.41 -154.98 92.45
N SER A 373 -139.46 -155.41 91.61
CA SER A 373 -138.60 -154.54 90.78
C SER A 373 -138.90 -154.67 89.28
N THR A 374 -138.58 -153.65 88.45
CA THR A 374 -137.96 -153.71 87.07
C THR A 374 -138.17 -152.43 86.20
N LEU A 375 -137.44 -152.37 85.05
CA LEU A 375 -137.51 -151.43 83.89
C LEU A 375 -136.69 -150.10 83.93
N ARG A 376 -136.39 -149.57 82.71
CA ARG A 376 -135.01 -149.13 82.33
C ARG A 376 -134.93 -148.42 80.93
N GLU A 377 -133.76 -147.84 80.59
CA GLU A 377 -133.06 -148.01 79.28
C GLU A 377 -133.18 -147.07 78.04
N VAL A 378 -133.61 -145.78 78.08
CA VAL A 378 -133.84 -144.99 76.83
C VAL A 378 -132.73 -144.01 76.35
N LEU A 379 -131.97 -143.35 77.22
CA LEU A 379 -131.31 -142.04 76.93
C LEU A 379 -129.97 -142.02 76.12
N GLN A 380 -129.65 -142.99 75.26
CA GLN A 380 -128.32 -143.07 74.60
C GLN A 380 -128.26 -142.72 73.09
N SER A 381 -129.39 -142.44 72.43
CA SER A 381 -129.44 -142.29 70.95
C SER A 381 -129.04 -140.90 70.42
N GLU A 382 -129.38 -139.82 71.12
CA GLU A 382 -129.41 -138.46 70.55
C GLU A 382 -128.02 -137.86 70.27
N LEU A 383 -127.00 -138.21 71.07
CA LEU A 383 -125.64 -137.65 71.01
C LEU A 383 -124.88 -137.88 69.67
N LYS A 384 -125.40 -138.73 68.77
CA LYS A 384 -124.77 -139.01 67.47
C LYS A 384 -125.22 -138.06 66.34
N GLY A 385 -126.32 -137.33 66.50
CA GLY A 385 -126.84 -136.44 65.43
C GLY A 385 -125.97 -135.22 65.17
N LEU A 386 -125.65 -134.47 66.23
CA LEU A 386 -125.04 -133.12 66.16
C LEU A 386 -123.66 -133.07 65.48
N ARG A 387 -122.90 -134.16 65.45
CA ARG A 387 -121.53 -134.15 64.89
C ARG A 387 -121.48 -133.96 63.37
N LYS A 388 -122.49 -134.45 62.63
CA LYS A 388 -122.50 -134.44 61.14
C LYS A 388 -122.85 -133.10 60.49
N GLN A 389 -123.17 -132.06 61.28
CA GLN A 389 -123.47 -130.73 60.74
C GLN A 389 -122.20 -129.86 60.61
N MET A 390 -121.29 -129.88 61.60
CA MET A 390 -120.04 -129.09 61.54
C MET A 390 -119.16 -129.41 60.33
N GLU A 391 -119.11 -130.68 59.92
CA GLU A 391 -118.25 -131.16 58.81
C GLU A 391 -118.62 -130.57 57.43
N LYS A 392 -119.79 -129.91 57.30
CA LYS A 392 -120.20 -129.23 56.06
C LYS A 392 -119.86 -127.73 56.05
N GLU A 393 -119.77 -127.10 57.23
CA GLU A 393 -119.48 -125.66 57.38
C GLU A 393 -117.97 -125.33 57.38
N SER A 394 -117.12 -126.37 57.34
CA SER A 394 -115.68 -126.24 57.09
C SER A 394 -115.35 -126.15 55.59
N ALA A 395 -115.96 -127.00 54.76
CA ALA A 395 -115.63 -127.10 53.32
C ALA A 395 -115.88 -125.79 52.55
N VAL A 396 -117.08 -125.21 52.69
CA VAL A 396 -117.50 -123.97 52.00
C VAL A 396 -116.61 -122.75 52.34
N ARG A 397 -115.85 -122.83 53.45
CA ARG A 397 -114.94 -121.78 53.89
C ARG A 397 -113.69 -121.70 53.03
N VAL A 398 -113.12 -122.86 52.68
CA VAL A 398 -111.88 -122.98 51.90
C VAL A 398 -112.09 -122.49 50.46
N ASP A 399 -113.22 -122.88 49.85
CA ASP A 399 -113.58 -122.46 48.47
C ASP A 399 -113.71 -120.94 48.31
N LEU A 400 -113.96 -120.19 49.40
CA LEU A 400 -114.02 -118.73 49.42
C LEU A 400 -112.64 -118.09 49.64
N GLU A 401 -111.76 -118.73 50.42
CA GLU A 401 -110.40 -118.25 50.70
C GLU A 401 -109.54 -118.26 49.43
N ASP A 402 -109.62 -119.30 48.60
CA ASP A 402 -108.90 -119.37 47.31
C ASP A 402 -109.35 -118.30 46.29
N GLN A 403 -110.64 -117.94 46.28
CA GLN A 403 -111.16 -116.89 45.39
C GLN A 403 -110.65 -115.50 45.79
N ILE A 404 -110.47 -115.26 47.09
CA ILE A 404 -109.90 -114.01 47.62
C ILE A 404 -108.42 -113.89 47.23
N MET A 405 -107.63 -114.98 47.37
CA MET A 405 -106.20 -114.99 47.06
C MET A 405 -105.90 -114.62 45.60
N ASN A 406 -106.66 -115.19 44.65
CA ASN A 406 -106.50 -114.87 43.22
C ASN A 406 -106.75 -113.38 42.92
N LYS A 407 -107.76 -112.75 43.56
CA LYS A 407 -108.06 -111.33 43.37
C LYS A 407 -107.06 -110.38 44.03
N LEU A 408 -106.37 -110.79 45.10
CA LEU A 408 -105.21 -110.03 45.61
C LEU A 408 -104.06 -109.99 44.59
N GLN A 409 -103.81 -111.08 43.89
CA GLN A 409 -102.65 -111.21 43.01
C GLN A 409 -102.73 -110.28 41.79
N GLU A 410 -103.92 -110.13 41.18
CA GLU A 410 -104.17 -109.15 40.11
C GLU A 410 -104.01 -107.70 40.58
N GLN A 411 -104.41 -107.37 41.81
CA GLN A 411 -104.25 -106.01 42.33
C GLN A 411 -102.78 -105.63 42.59
N LEU A 412 -101.94 -106.60 42.95
CA LEU A 412 -100.51 -106.36 43.21
C LEU A 412 -99.73 -105.95 41.96
N THR A 413 -100.04 -106.50 40.78
CA THR A 413 -99.33 -106.19 39.53
C THR A 413 -99.64 -104.77 39.03
N HIS A 414 -100.92 -104.39 38.97
CA HIS A 414 -101.34 -103.02 38.61
C HIS A 414 -100.80 -101.98 39.60
N ASN A 415 -100.80 -102.29 40.90
CA ASN A 415 -100.25 -101.42 41.94
C ASN A 415 -98.73 -101.19 41.75
N ASN A 416 -97.98 -102.19 41.30
CA ASN A 416 -96.55 -102.03 41.01
C ASN A 416 -96.26 -101.18 39.76
N ALA A 417 -97.06 -101.28 38.70
CA ALA A 417 -96.95 -100.38 37.54
C ALA A 417 -97.25 -98.91 37.93
N ALA A 418 -98.33 -98.68 38.68
CA ALA A 418 -98.69 -97.37 39.21
C ALA A 418 -97.58 -96.79 40.13
N LYS A 419 -97.00 -97.62 41.02
CA LYS A 419 -95.86 -97.24 41.85
C LYS A 419 -94.63 -96.81 41.04
N TYR A 420 -94.33 -97.44 39.90
CA TYR A 420 -93.15 -97.07 39.11
C TYR A 420 -93.33 -95.72 38.41
N SER A 421 -94.49 -95.50 37.77
CA SER A 421 -94.84 -94.20 37.18
C SER A 421 -94.84 -93.10 38.24
N ARG A 422 -95.52 -93.34 39.37
CA ARG A 422 -95.57 -92.41 40.51
C ARG A 422 -94.18 -92.10 41.07
N ARG A 423 -93.29 -93.08 41.20
CA ARG A 423 -91.89 -92.85 41.62
C ARG A 423 -91.12 -91.95 40.65
N LEU A 424 -91.43 -91.98 39.35
CA LEU A 424 -90.77 -91.12 38.37
C LEU A 424 -91.32 -89.68 38.42
N THR A 425 -92.63 -89.50 38.59
CA THR A 425 -93.23 -88.17 38.82
C THR A 425 -92.85 -87.58 40.17
N ASP A 426 -92.74 -88.41 41.21
CA ASP A 426 -92.32 -87.97 42.55
C ASP A 426 -90.84 -87.57 42.54
N LYS A 427 -89.97 -88.27 41.80
CA LYS A 427 -88.55 -87.86 41.60
C LYS A 427 -88.41 -86.54 40.84
N THR A 428 -89.13 -86.36 39.74
CA THR A 428 -89.06 -85.10 38.97
C THR A 428 -89.70 -83.93 39.72
N ALA A 429 -90.77 -84.17 40.48
CA ALA A 429 -91.34 -83.18 41.39
C ALA A 429 -90.47 -82.92 42.64
N ALA A 430 -89.65 -83.87 43.08
CA ALA A 430 -88.67 -83.67 44.14
C ALA A 430 -87.52 -82.78 43.65
N HIS A 431 -86.87 -83.10 42.53
CA HIS A 431 -85.81 -82.25 41.96
C HIS A 431 -86.31 -80.86 41.58
N ARG A 432 -87.56 -80.73 41.12
CA ARG A 432 -88.15 -79.41 40.89
C ARG A 432 -88.31 -78.61 42.19
N ARG A 433 -88.87 -79.20 43.26
CA ARG A 433 -88.95 -78.55 44.58
C ARG A 433 -87.59 -78.26 45.19
N GLU A 434 -86.60 -79.12 44.94
CA GLU A 434 -85.21 -78.91 45.35
C GLU A 434 -84.59 -77.69 44.65
N LYS A 435 -84.88 -77.49 43.35
CA LYS A 435 -84.44 -76.30 42.61
C LYS A 435 -85.22 -75.05 42.98
N GLU A 436 -86.54 -75.15 43.19
CA GLU A 436 -87.38 -74.08 43.75
C GLU A 436 -86.87 -73.68 45.16
N ALA A 437 -86.43 -74.63 46.00
CA ALA A 437 -85.83 -74.38 47.31
C ALA A 437 -84.37 -73.89 47.28
N GLN A 438 -83.62 -74.18 46.21
CA GLN A 438 -82.29 -73.59 45.99
C GLN A 438 -82.40 -72.14 45.50
N LEU A 439 -83.40 -71.83 44.66
CA LEU A 439 -83.68 -70.46 44.23
C LEU A 439 -84.15 -69.59 45.41
N THR A 440 -85.14 -70.03 46.19
CA THR A 440 -85.62 -69.25 47.35
C THR A 440 -84.57 -69.13 48.47
N LYS A 441 -83.60 -70.06 48.55
CA LYS A 441 -82.40 -69.86 49.38
C LYS A 441 -81.53 -68.74 48.84
N LEU A 442 -81.12 -68.80 47.56
CA LEU A 442 -80.30 -67.75 46.95
C LEU A 442 -80.97 -66.36 46.99
N GLU A 443 -82.28 -66.29 46.83
CA GLU A 443 -83.06 -65.05 46.99
C GLU A 443 -83.00 -64.54 48.45
N ASN A 444 -83.12 -65.42 49.44
CA ASN A 444 -82.97 -65.05 50.86
C ASN A 444 -81.52 -64.69 51.22
N ASP A 445 -80.52 -65.39 50.66
CA ASP A 445 -79.09 -65.10 50.88
C ASP A 445 -78.72 -63.74 50.28
N ILE A 446 -79.25 -63.40 49.09
CA ILE A 446 -79.13 -62.07 48.48
C ILE A 446 -79.83 -61.02 49.34
N ASN A 447 -81.05 -61.28 49.83
CA ASN A 447 -81.76 -60.35 50.70
C ASN A 447 -81.05 -60.16 52.05
N ALA A 448 -80.40 -61.19 52.58
CA ALA A 448 -79.59 -61.11 53.81
C ALA A 448 -78.34 -60.26 53.59
N VAL A 449 -77.57 -60.48 52.51
CA VAL A 449 -76.39 -59.66 52.18
C VAL A 449 -76.80 -58.20 51.86
N MET A 450 -77.96 -57.98 51.24
CA MET A 450 -78.51 -56.63 51.05
C MET A 450 -78.94 -55.97 52.36
N LEU A 451 -79.45 -56.74 53.34
CA LEU A 451 -79.76 -56.24 54.68
C LEU A 451 -78.49 -55.94 55.47
N GLU A 452 -77.53 -56.87 55.53
CA GLU A 452 -76.21 -56.68 56.14
C GLU A 452 -75.48 -55.46 55.55
N GLY A 453 -75.59 -55.24 54.23
CA GLY A 453 -75.06 -54.05 53.56
C GLY A 453 -75.77 -52.75 53.94
N GLN A 454 -77.08 -52.78 54.20
CA GLN A 454 -77.84 -51.63 54.69
C GLN A 454 -77.59 -51.37 56.19
N GLU A 455 -77.50 -52.42 57.01
CA GLU A 455 -77.13 -52.34 58.42
C GLU A 455 -75.70 -51.78 58.55
N ALA A 456 -74.74 -52.28 57.77
CA ALA A 456 -73.38 -51.74 57.71
C ALA A 456 -73.35 -50.28 57.23
N ALA A 457 -74.17 -49.89 56.24
CA ALA A 457 -74.28 -48.49 55.81
C ALA A 457 -74.84 -47.59 56.92
N THR A 458 -75.95 -47.97 57.56
CA THR A 458 -76.51 -47.20 58.68
C THR A 458 -75.60 -47.18 59.90
N HIS A 459 -74.80 -48.23 60.13
CA HIS A 459 -73.74 -48.23 61.14
C HIS A 459 -72.62 -47.26 60.77
N LEU A 460 -72.15 -47.22 59.52
CA LEU A 460 -71.16 -46.24 59.06
C LEU A 460 -71.68 -44.81 59.17
N ASP A 461 -72.92 -44.54 58.79
CA ASP A 461 -73.56 -43.23 58.97
C ASP A 461 -73.67 -42.85 60.46
N SER A 462 -74.03 -43.80 61.33
CA SER A 462 -74.09 -43.58 62.79
C SER A 462 -72.70 -43.35 63.41
N LEU A 463 -71.67 -44.02 62.90
CA LEU A 463 -70.29 -43.84 63.33
C LEU A 463 -69.71 -42.52 62.81
N ALA A 464 -70.08 -42.08 61.60
CA ALA A 464 -69.72 -40.76 61.09
C ALA A 464 -70.41 -39.63 61.87
N ALA A 465 -71.68 -39.81 62.25
CA ALA A 465 -72.39 -38.88 63.13
C ALA A 465 -71.76 -38.83 64.52
N PHE A 466 -71.47 -40.00 65.14
CA PHE A 466 -70.81 -40.08 66.43
C PHE A 466 -69.36 -39.56 66.38
N GLN A 467 -68.64 -39.73 65.27
CA GLN A 467 -67.33 -39.12 65.06
C GLN A 467 -67.46 -37.59 64.98
N ALA A 468 -68.45 -37.04 64.28
CA ALA A 468 -68.70 -35.60 64.26
C ALA A 468 -69.09 -35.04 65.64
N GLU A 469 -69.87 -35.78 66.43
CA GLU A 469 -70.16 -35.45 67.83
C GLU A 469 -68.90 -35.51 68.70
N LEU A 470 -68.04 -36.53 68.54
CA LEU A 470 -66.76 -36.63 69.23
C LEU A 470 -65.76 -35.55 68.80
N GLU A 471 -65.71 -35.17 67.53
CA GLU A 471 -64.91 -34.05 67.03
C GLU A 471 -65.42 -32.72 67.61
N GLN A 472 -66.76 -32.57 67.75
CA GLN A 472 -67.35 -31.42 68.43
C GLN A 472 -67.04 -31.43 69.93
N GLU A 473 -67.16 -32.56 70.63
CA GLU A 473 -66.73 -32.70 72.03
C GLU A 473 -65.23 -32.43 72.18
N MET A 474 -64.39 -32.92 71.27
CA MET A 474 -62.95 -32.68 71.29
C MET A 474 -62.63 -31.21 71.02
N SER A 475 -63.37 -30.52 70.15
CA SER A 475 -63.22 -29.06 69.98
C SER A 475 -63.60 -28.29 71.25
N GLN A 476 -64.66 -28.70 71.96
CA GLN A 476 -65.06 -28.12 73.24
C GLN A 476 -64.06 -28.43 74.36
N ARG A 477 -63.56 -29.68 74.40
CA ARG A 477 -62.48 -30.11 75.32
C ARG A 477 -61.17 -29.40 75.00
N HIS A 478 -60.84 -29.12 73.74
CA HIS A 478 -59.65 -28.33 73.37
C HIS A 478 -59.81 -26.85 73.73
N LEU A 479 -61.00 -26.24 73.58
CA LEU A 479 -61.27 -24.90 74.10
C LEU A 479 -61.16 -24.85 75.63
N LEU A 480 -61.70 -25.86 76.32
CA LEU A 480 -61.63 -25.95 77.77
C LEU A 480 -60.18 -26.24 78.23
N LEU A 481 -59.46 -27.15 77.57
CA LEU A 481 -58.03 -27.41 77.80
C LEU A 481 -57.21 -26.16 77.56
N SER A 482 -57.41 -25.42 76.46
CA SER A 482 -56.70 -24.15 76.20
C SER A 482 -56.99 -23.11 77.29
N SER A 483 -58.23 -23.05 77.81
CA SER A 483 -58.54 -22.20 78.97
C SER A 483 -57.84 -22.67 80.25
N ARG A 484 -57.74 -24.00 80.47
CA ARG A 484 -56.99 -24.60 81.59
C ARG A 484 -55.48 -24.50 81.41
N GLU A 485 -54.95 -24.48 80.19
CA GLU A 485 -53.54 -24.25 79.86
C GLU A 485 -53.19 -22.78 80.09
N ALA A 486 -54.09 -21.84 79.80
CA ALA A 486 -53.93 -20.44 80.16
C ALA A 486 -54.04 -20.19 81.68
N GLU A 487 -54.86 -20.96 82.40
CA GLU A 487 -54.88 -20.98 83.87
C GLU A 487 -53.64 -21.66 84.45
N ILE A 488 -53.18 -22.78 83.87
CA ILE A 488 -51.96 -23.49 84.26
C ILE A 488 -50.74 -22.63 83.97
N ALA A 489 -50.68 -21.88 82.86
CA ALA A 489 -49.60 -20.94 82.59
C ALA A 489 -49.52 -19.85 83.68
N LYS A 490 -50.67 -19.31 84.11
CA LYS A 490 -50.73 -18.39 85.26
C LYS A 490 -50.31 -19.07 86.56
N GLN A 491 -50.81 -20.28 86.82
CA GLN A 491 -50.40 -21.09 87.98
C GLN A 491 -48.92 -21.49 87.92
N VAL A 492 -48.33 -21.63 86.73
CA VAL A 492 -46.90 -21.88 86.53
C VAL A 492 -46.11 -20.62 86.83
N THR A 493 -46.54 -19.42 86.40
CA THR A 493 -45.88 -18.17 86.84
C THR A 493 -46.00 -17.92 88.35
N ASP A 494 -47.11 -18.33 88.98
CA ASP A 494 -47.28 -18.34 90.44
C ASP A 494 -46.43 -19.43 91.11
N VAL A 495 -46.31 -20.60 90.49
CA VAL A 495 -45.49 -21.72 90.96
C VAL A 495 -44.01 -21.42 90.77
N GLU A 496 -43.56 -20.68 89.76
CA GLU A 496 -42.18 -20.22 89.61
C GLU A 496 -41.80 -19.22 90.70
N GLN A 497 -42.68 -18.27 91.01
CA GLN A 497 -42.53 -17.37 92.16
C GLN A 497 -42.49 -18.17 93.48
N ARG A 498 -43.36 -19.17 93.64
CA ARG A 498 -43.33 -20.07 94.80
C ARG A 498 -42.12 -21.02 94.77
N GLN A 499 -41.60 -21.41 93.61
CA GLN A 499 -40.46 -22.31 93.43
C GLN A 499 -39.14 -21.58 93.69
N ALA A 500 -39.07 -20.26 93.49
CA ALA A 500 -38.01 -19.42 94.03
C ALA A 500 -38.01 -19.48 95.57
N THR A 501 -39.17 -19.37 96.23
CA THR A 501 -39.26 -19.51 97.69
C THR A 501 -39.03 -20.95 98.18
N ILE A 502 -39.56 -21.96 97.49
CA ILE A 502 -39.29 -23.38 97.77
C ILE A 502 -37.83 -23.71 97.52
N SER A 503 -37.12 -23.05 96.60
CA SER A 503 -35.66 -23.21 96.46
C SER A 503 -34.89 -22.69 97.68
N ILE A 504 -35.40 -21.66 98.37
CA ILE A 504 -34.86 -21.18 99.65
C ILE A 504 -35.14 -22.18 100.78
N TYR A 505 -36.30 -22.84 100.79
CA TYR A 505 -36.61 -23.92 101.74
C TYR A 505 -35.90 -25.24 101.41
N ASN A 506 -35.67 -25.55 100.13
CA ASN A 506 -35.00 -26.78 99.69
C ASN A 506 -33.50 -26.78 99.98
N LYS A 507 -32.88 -25.61 100.16
CA LYS A 507 -31.56 -25.54 100.83
C LYS A 507 -31.65 -26.10 102.26
N LYS A 508 -32.63 -25.67 103.05
CA LYS A 508 -32.86 -26.17 104.42
C LYS A 508 -33.33 -27.63 104.49
N ILE A 509 -33.96 -28.14 103.42
CA ILE A 509 -34.37 -29.56 103.33
C ILE A 509 -33.20 -30.45 102.89
N LYS A 510 -32.26 -29.95 102.06
CA LYS A 510 -30.99 -30.68 101.79
C LYS A 510 -30.16 -30.90 103.06
N ASP A 511 -30.25 -30.00 104.04
CA ASP A 511 -29.62 -30.16 105.35
C ASP A 511 -30.28 -31.28 106.21
N ILE A 512 -31.46 -31.76 105.82
CA ILE A 512 -32.27 -32.79 106.54
C ILE A 512 -32.31 -34.13 105.79
N VAL A 513 -32.38 -34.12 104.45
CA VAL A 513 -32.42 -35.35 103.61
C VAL A 513 -31.12 -36.18 103.69
N SER A 514 -30.08 -35.64 104.31
CA SER A 514 -28.86 -36.36 104.68
C SER A 514 -29.03 -37.41 105.79
N SER A 515 -30.18 -37.50 106.48
CA SER A 515 -30.31 -38.26 107.73
C SER A 515 -30.92 -39.67 107.65
N THR A 516 -31.83 -39.96 106.71
CA THR A 516 -32.59 -41.23 106.63
C THR A 516 -33.12 -41.51 105.23
N GLY A 517 -33.32 -42.78 104.84
CA GLY A 517 -33.92 -43.13 103.54
C GLY A 517 -34.27 -44.62 103.32
N HIS A 518 -35.10 -44.83 102.29
CA HIS A 518 -35.60 -46.09 101.69
C HIS A 518 -36.68 -46.93 102.42
N GLU A 519 -37.66 -47.37 101.61
CA GLU A 519 -38.48 -48.59 101.72
C GLU A 519 -39.05 -48.90 100.30
N ASP A 520 -39.37 -50.17 99.99
CA ASP A 520 -39.73 -50.66 98.64
C ASP A 520 -41.20 -51.16 98.50
N LEU A 521 -41.67 -51.37 97.26
CA LEU A 521 -43.09 -51.59 96.89
C LEU A 521 -43.40 -52.95 96.23
N GLY A 522 -44.68 -53.24 95.93
CA GLY A 522 -45.23 -54.60 95.82
C GLY A 522 -45.72 -55.11 94.45
N PRO A 523 -46.20 -56.38 94.37
CA PRO A 523 -46.38 -57.08 93.09
C PRO A 523 -47.47 -56.55 92.15
N LEU A 524 -48.54 -55.95 92.67
CA LEU A 524 -49.57 -55.32 91.83
C LEU A 524 -49.05 -54.08 91.11
N GLU A 525 -48.10 -53.37 91.73
CA GLU A 525 -47.44 -52.20 91.14
C GLU A 525 -46.47 -52.62 90.04
N ILE A 526 -45.91 -53.83 90.08
CA ILE A 526 -45.14 -54.42 88.96
C ILE A 526 -46.04 -54.68 87.74
N HIS A 527 -47.29 -55.12 87.94
CA HIS A 527 -48.23 -55.33 86.83
C HIS A 527 -48.80 -54.01 86.29
N ALA A 528 -49.06 -53.03 87.17
CA ALA A 528 -49.36 -51.67 86.76
C ALA A 528 -48.20 -51.05 85.97
N ALA A 529 -46.95 -51.16 86.46
CA ALA A 529 -45.76 -50.62 85.80
C ALA A 529 -45.49 -51.29 84.44
N THR A 530 -45.76 -52.59 84.27
CA THR A 530 -45.60 -53.26 82.96
C THR A 530 -46.70 -52.92 81.96
N LEU A 531 -47.91 -52.54 82.40
CA LEU A 531 -48.94 -51.95 81.52
C LEU A 531 -48.66 -50.48 81.22
N SER A 532 -48.24 -49.68 82.21
CA SER A 532 -47.81 -48.29 82.02
C SER A 532 -46.63 -48.22 81.06
N LYS A 533 -45.62 -49.10 81.19
CA LYS A 533 -44.47 -49.15 80.27
C LYS A 533 -44.90 -49.44 78.83
N LYS A 534 -45.88 -50.32 78.61
CA LYS A 534 -46.44 -50.55 77.25
C LYS A 534 -47.19 -49.34 76.71
N LEU A 535 -47.89 -48.59 77.57
CA LEU A 535 -48.53 -47.33 77.20
C LEU A 535 -47.50 -46.20 76.95
N GLU A 536 -46.36 -46.21 77.64
CA GLU A 536 -45.22 -45.31 77.38
C GLU A 536 -44.46 -45.69 76.10
N GLU A 537 -44.31 -46.98 75.80
CA GLU A 537 -43.73 -47.50 74.55
C GLU A 537 -44.59 -47.08 73.35
N VAL A 538 -45.89 -47.41 73.35
CA VAL A 538 -46.83 -46.94 72.30
C VAL A 538 -46.94 -45.41 72.28
N GLY A 539 -46.88 -44.77 73.46
CA GLY A 539 -46.87 -43.31 73.59
C GLY A 539 -45.57 -42.64 73.09
N ALA A 540 -44.48 -43.39 72.95
CA ALA A 540 -43.24 -42.95 72.32
C ALA A 540 -43.30 -43.18 70.81
N GLU A 541 -43.77 -44.35 70.36
CA GLU A 541 -44.01 -44.65 68.95
C GLU A 541 -44.93 -43.61 68.30
N ILE A 542 -46.04 -43.23 68.95
CA ILE A 542 -46.94 -42.17 68.46
C ILE A 542 -46.23 -40.81 68.34
N LYS A 543 -45.35 -40.46 69.30
CA LYS A 543 -44.57 -39.20 69.24
C LYS A 543 -43.51 -39.23 68.14
N GLU A 544 -42.87 -40.37 67.93
CA GLU A 544 -41.89 -40.56 66.86
C GLU A 544 -42.56 -40.47 65.48
N GLN A 545 -43.72 -41.12 65.30
CA GLN A 545 -44.52 -40.99 64.07
C GLN A 545 -45.04 -39.55 63.86
N GLN A 546 -45.44 -38.84 64.92
CA GLN A 546 -45.81 -37.42 64.84
C GLN A 546 -44.62 -36.53 64.46
N GLN A 547 -43.41 -36.78 64.99
CA GLN A 547 -42.19 -36.07 64.59
C GLN A 547 -41.79 -36.37 63.15
N LEU A 548 -41.90 -37.64 62.73
CA LEU A 548 -41.63 -38.07 61.35
C LEU A 548 -42.61 -37.39 60.37
N TRP A 549 -43.90 -37.34 60.71
CA TRP A 549 -44.92 -36.65 59.93
C TRP A 549 -44.69 -35.13 59.87
N LEU A 550 -44.38 -34.47 60.98
CA LEU A 550 -44.03 -33.04 61.01
C LEU A 550 -42.77 -32.74 60.17
N TRP A 551 -41.77 -33.63 60.21
CA TRP A 551 -40.56 -33.51 59.39
C TRP A 551 -40.87 -33.68 57.89
N GLN A 552 -41.65 -34.70 57.52
CA GLN A 552 -42.12 -34.90 56.14
C GLN A 552 -42.98 -33.73 55.63
N GLN A 553 -43.83 -33.16 56.49
CA GLN A 553 -44.61 -31.96 56.18
C GLN A 553 -43.70 -30.73 55.99
N GLY A 554 -42.70 -30.56 56.84
CA GLY A 554 -41.68 -29.51 56.71
C GLY A 554 -40.88 -29.61 55.41
N GLU A 555 -40.45 -30.82 55.05
CA GLU A 555 -39.79 -31.11 53.77
C GLU A 555 -40.71 -30.85 52.56
N LEU A 556 -41.98 -31.25 52.64
CA LEU A 556 -42.96 -30.94 51.59
C LEU A 556 -43.19 -29.43 51.42
N VAL A 557 -43.19 -28.67 52.51
CA VAL A 557 -43.23 -27.20 52.49
C VAL A 557 -41.94 -26.62 51.91
N ARG A 558 -40.76 -27.14 52.26
CA ARG A 558 -39.48 -26.74 51.67
C ARG A 558 -39.45 -26.99 50.15
N PHE A 559 -39.76 -28.20 49.71
CA PHE A 559 -39.80 -28.56 48.28
C PHE A 559 -40.86 -27.77 47.50
N THR A 560 -42.00 -27.42 48.09
CA THR A 560 -42.99 -26.57 47.40
C THR A 560 -42.56 -25.11 47.32
N GLN A 561 -41.86 -24.57 48.32
CA GLN A 561 -41.22 -23.24 48.25
C GLN A 561 -40.10 -23.22 47.20
N GLU A 562 -39.24 -24.24 47.15
CA GLU A 562 -38.18 -24.37 46.15
C GLU A 562 -38.76 -24.51 44.74
N LYS A 563 -39.80 -25.33 44.54
CA LYS A 563 -40.54 -25.42 43.28
C LYS A 563 -41.11 -24.06 42.86
N GLN A 564 -41.65 -23.28 43.79
CA GLN A 564 -42.18 -21.94 43.52
C GLN A 564 -41.05 -20.96 43.12
N ALA A 565 -39.91 -21.00 43.80
CA ALA A 565 -38.72 -20.21 43.48
C ALA A 565 -38.11 -20.60 42.12
N HIS A 566 -38.01 -21.89 41.82
CA HIS A 566 -37.58 -22.36 40.50
C HIS A 566 -38.57 -21.95 39.40
N SER A 567 -39.88 -21.97 39.67
CA SER A 567 -40.89 -21.50 38.71
C SER A 567 -40.75 -20.01 38.40
N SER A 568 -40.53 -19.15 39.40
CA SER A 568 -40.28 -17.71 39.19
C SER A 568 -38.93 -17.45 38.49
N SER A 569 -37.90 -18.25 38.78
CA SER A 569 -36.63 -18.22 38.07
C SER A 569 -36.78 -18.60 36.58
N VAL A 570 -37.55 -19.64 36.27
CA VAL A 570 -37.88 -20.02 34.88
C VAL A 570 -38.66 -18.90 34.17
N GLN A 571 -39.60 -18.23 34.83
CA GLN A 571 -40.33 -17.09 34.24
C GLN A 571 -39.42 -15.87 33.97
N THR A 572 -38.50 -15.55 34.88
CA THR A 572 -37.54 -14.45 34.65
C THR A 572 -36.52 -14.81 33.56
N LEU A 573 -36.04 -16.06 33.49
CA LEU A 573 -35.20 -16.54 32.39
C LEU A 573 -35.94 -16.56 31.04
N GLN A 574 -37.22 -16.92 31.01
CA GLN A 574 -38.05 -16.86 29.80
C GLN A 574 -38.21 -15.43 29.28
N THR A 575 -38.54 -14.48 30.16
CA THR A 575 -38.66 -13.06 29.76
C THR A 575 -37.32 -12.47 29.32
N GLN A 576 -36.21 -12.80 29.99
CA GLN A 576 -34.86 -12.44 29.54
C GLN A 576 -34.54 -13.03 28.16
N LEU A 577 -34.88 -14.30 27.91
CA LEU A 577 -34.70 -14.96 26.62
C LEU A 577 -35.50 -14.25 25.50
N THR A 578 -36.75 -13.87 25.75
CA THR A 578 -37.57 -13.11 24.79
C THR A 578 -36.98 -11.72 24.50
N ILE A 579 -36.49 -11.01 25.53
CA ILE A 579 -35.81 -9.71 25.36
C ILE A 579 -34.53 -9.88 24.54
N LEU A 580 -33.73 -10.91 24.82
CA LEU A 580 -32.51 -11.22 24.07
C LEU A 580 -32.83 -11.57 22.61
N GLN A 581 -33.86 -12.39 22.35
CA GLN A 581 -34.34 -12.71 21.00
C GLN A 581 -34.79 -11.46 20.24
N GLN A 582 -35.56 -10.55 20.86
CA GLN A 582 -35.92 -9.27 20.22
C GLN A 582 -34.74 -8.31 20.05
N SER A 583 -33.70 -8.39 20.89
CA SER A 583 -32.46 -7.64 20.69
C SER A 583 -31.59 -8.22 19.57
N LYS A 584 -31.66 -9.54 19.39
CA LYS A 584 -30.98 -10.27 18.30
C LYS A 584 -31.62 -9.92 16.96
N ILE A 585 -32.94 -10.05 16.83
CA ILE A 585 -33.68 -9.75 15.59
C ILE A 585 -33.47 -8.29 15.16
N ARG A 586 -33.42 -7.33 16.09
CA ARG A 586 -33.10 -5.93 15.78
C ARG A 586 -31.68 -5.79 15.22
N ARG A 587 -30.67 -6.36 15.87
CA ARG A 587 -29.29 -6.34 15.35
C ARG A 587 -29.12 -7.09 14.03
N GLU A 588 -29.86 -8.17 13.81
CA GLU A 588 -29.87 -8.86 12.51
C GLU A 588 -30.47 -7.96 11.42
N SER A 589 -31.56 -7.24 11.70
CA SER A 589 -32.13 -6.24 10.80
C SER A 589 -31.21 -5.03 10.55
N GLU A 590 -30.47 -4.58 11.58
CA GLU A 590 -29.46 -3.52 11.47
C GLU A 590 -28.30 -3.99 10.58
N MET A 591 -27.72 -5.17 10.85
CA MET A 591 -26.67 -5.76 10.00
C MET A 591 -27.13 -6.03 8.56
N GLU A 592 -28.38 -6.44 8.34
CA GLU A 592 -28.93 -6.58 6.98
C GLU A 592 -29.07 -5.23 6.26
N GLN A 593 -29.34 -4.14 6.98
CA GLN A 593 -29.34 -2.79 6.41
C GLN A 593 -27.92 -2.36 6.08
N ASP A 594 -26.98 -2.48 7.01
CA ASP A 594 -25.56 -2.15 6.81
C ASP A 594 -24.97 -2.91 5.61
N GLN A 595 -25.31 -4.20 5.43
CA GLN A 595 -24.88 -4.99 4.28
C GLN A 595 -25.48 -4.51 2.95
N ARG A 596 -26.72 -4.02 2.93
CA ARG A 596 -27.34 -3.42 1.74
C ARG A 596 -26.66 -2.09 1.40
N GLU A 597 -26.43 -1.24 2.40
CA GLU A 597 -25.74 0.04 2.24
C GLU A 597 -24.29 -0.16 1.79
N GLN A 598 -23.55 -1.12 2.36
CA GLN A 598 -22.22 -1.50 1.86
C GLN A 598 -22.28 -1.98 0.41
N ALA A 599 -23.22 -2.88 0.06
CA ALA A 599 -23.34 -3.40 -1.29
C ALA A 599 -23.68 -2.30 -2.33
N ASP A 600 -24.43 -1.28 -1.94
CA ASP A 600 -24.72 -0.11 -2.77
C ASP A 600 -23.53 0.87 -2.83
N LEU A 601 -22.82 1.11 -1.72
CA LEU A 601 -21.56 1.86 -1.75
C LEU A 601 -20.51 1.19 -2.64
N GLU A 602 -20.40 -0.13 -2.61
CA GLU A 602 -19.54 -0.89 -3.51
C GLU A 602 -19.93 -0.72 -4.99
N LYS A 603 -21.23 -0.66 -5.32
CA LYS A 603 -21.68 -0.36 -6.69
C LYS A 603 -21.29 1.06 -7.10
N HIS A 604 -21.45 2.04 -6.21
CA HIS A 604 -21.03 3.43 -6.47
C HIS A 604 -19.51 3.53 -6.65
N ILE A 605 -18.70 2.84 -5.84
CA ILE A 605 -17.24 2.78 -5.99
C ILE A 605 -16.88 2.13 -7.34
N LYS A 606 -17.51 1.02 -7.71
CA LYS A 606 -17.29 0.34 -9.01
C LYS A 606 -17.66 1.25 -10.20
N ALA A 607 -18.72 2.05 -10.07
CA ALA A 607 -19.10 3.06 -11.07
C ALA A 607 -18.06 4.21 -11.16
N LEU A 608 -17.64 4.78 -10.03
CA LEU A 608 -16.62 5.83 -9.97
C LEU A 608 -15.26 5.34 -10.51
N MET A 609 -14.88 4.08 -10.26
CA MET A 609 -13.70 3.47 -10.86
C MET A 609 -13.84 3.32 -12.39
N ALA A 610 -15.01 2.95 -12.89
CA ALA A 610 -15.26 2.88 -14.32
C ALA A 610 -15.20 4.27 -15.00
N ASP A 611 -15.78 5.31 -14.38
CA ASP A 611 -15.67 6.68 -14.86
C ASP A 611 -14.23 7.23 -14.73
N MET A 612 -13.46 6.86 -13.69
CA MET A 612 -12.04 7.19 -13.60
C MET A 612 -11.22 6.54 -14.73
N VAL A 613 -11.44 5.25 -15.03
CA VAL A 613 -10.78 4.56 -16.16
C VAL A 613 -11.16 5.21 -17.50
N LYS A 614 -12.44 5.55 -17.67
CA LYS A 614 -12.94 6.26 -18.85
C LYS A 614 -12.31 7.65 -18.99
N LEU A 615 -12.22 8.43 -17.91
CA LEU A 615 -11.62 9.76 -17.89
C LEU A 615 -10.11 9.69 -18.14
N ASN A 616 -9.40 8.71 -17.58
CA ASN A 616 -8.00 8.42 -17.91
C ASN A 616 -7.84 8.02 -19.39
N SER A 617 -8.76 7.25 -19.96
CA SER A 617 -8.73 6.91 -21.41
C SER A 617 -8.97 8.13 -22.30
N LEU A 618 -9.75 9.11 -21.83
CA LEU A 618 -9.97 10.38 -22.52
C LEU A 618 -8.78 11.32 -22.36
N LEU A 619 -8.12 11.34 -21.20
CA LEU A 619 -6.86 12.05 -20.97
C LEU A 619 -5.73 11.50 -21.84
N SER A 620 -5.59 10.17 -21.96
CA SER A 620 -4.66 9.55 -22.91
C SER A 620 -4.95 10.04 -24.33
N LYS A 621 -6.18 9.83 -24.83
CA LYS A 621 -6.57 10.26 -26.20
C LYS A 621 -6.37 11.75 -26.45
N ASN A 622 -6.55 12.60 -25.43
CA ASN A 622 -6.28 14.04 -25.53
C ASN A 622 -4.77 14.33 -25.54
N SER A 623 -3.97 13.63 -24.73
CA SER A 623 -2.50 13.68 -24.79
C SER A 623 -1.98 13.22 -26.16
N ASP A 624 -2.48 12.10 -26.68
CA ASP A 624 -2.12 11.52 -27.98
C ASP A 624 -2.47 12.51 -29.12
N LEU A 625 -3.66 13.11 -29.07
CA LEU A 625 -4.13 14.09 -30.04
C LEU A 625 -3.39 15.44 -29.93
N ASN A 626 -3.05 15.89 -28.73
CA ASN A 626 -2.23 17.07 -28.50
C ASN A 626 -0.79 16.85 -28.99
N GLN A 627 -0.21 15.66 -28.75
CA GLN A 627 1.09 15.29 -29.29
C GLN A 627 1.06 15.23 -30.83
N ALA A 628 0.02 14.65 -31.42
CA ALA A 628 -0.16 14.65 -32.88
C ALA A 628 -0.34 16.07 -33.45
N LEU A 629 -1.05 16.96 -32.77
CA LEU A 629 -1.16 18.38 -33.15
C LEU A 629 0.18 19.12 -33.00
N GLN A 630 0.97 18.86 -31.95
CA GLN A 630 2.31 19.43 -31.78
C GLN A 630 3.30 18.92 -32.85
N GLN A 631 3.20 17.65 -33.24
CA GLN A 631 3.95 17.09 -34.36
C GLN A 631 3.50 17.71 -35.70
N SER A 632 2.20 17.83 -35.94
CA SER A 632 1.66 18.49 -37.14
C SER A 632 2.05 19.97 -37.22
N ASN A 633 2.02 20.69 -36.10
CA ASN A 633 2.46 22.09 -36.02
C ASN A 633 3.98 22.23 -36.22
N SER A 634 4.81 21.37 -35.62
CA SER A 634 6.27 21.45 -35.83
C SER A 634 6.67 21.07 -37.26
N LEU A 635 6.00 20.09 -37.88
CA LEU A 635 6.13 19.80 -39.30
C LEU A 635 5.71 21.01 -40.15
N MET A 636 4.54 21.59 -39.89
CA MET A 636 4.05 22.78 -40.61
C MET A 636 4.97 24.00 -40.43
N GLU A 637 5.55 24.20 -39.24
CA GLU A 637 6.59 25.21 -39.03
C GLU A 637 7.86 24.91 -39.82
N THR A 638 8.29 23.65 -39.92
CA THR A 638 9.46 23.31 -40.76
C THR A 638 9.17 23.51 -42.25
N GLU A 639 7.97 23.19 -42.73
CA GLU A 639 7.53 23.53 -44.09
C GLU A 639 7.50 25.05 -44.32
N PHE A 640 6.94 25.84 -43.40
CA PHE A 640 6.94 27.30 -43.52
C PHE A 640 8.35 27.89 -43.48
N ARG A 641 9.23 27.40 -42.59
CA ARG A 641 10.65 27.79 -42.57
C ARG A 641 11.38 27.38 -43.85
N GLN A 642 11.03 26.25 -44.47
CA GLN A 642 11.59 25.82 -45.74
C GLN A 642 11.10 26.71 -46.90
N ARG A 643 9.78 26.90 -47.03
CA ARG A 643 9.16 27.79 -48.05
C ARG A 643 9.66 29.22 -47.93
N LEU A 644 9.86 29.71 -46.70
CA LEU A 644 10.45 31.03 -46.45
C LEU A 644 11.91 31.08 -46.94
N LYS A 645 12.73 30.07 -46.62
CA LYS A 645 14.10 29.97 -47.16
C LYS A 645 14.16 29.78 -48.67
N GLU A 646 13.14 29.19 -49.29
CA GLU A 646 13.01 29.09 -50.74
C GLU A 646 12.70 30.46 -51.35
N ALA A 647 11.70 31.17 -50.82
CA ALA A 647 11.39 32.55 -51.21
C ALA A 647 12.54 33.54 -50.95
N GLU A 648 13.33 33.36 -49.88
CA GLU A 648 14.56 34.14 -49.63
C GLU A 648 15.60 33.91 -50.73
N ARG A 649 15.80 32.65 -51.18
CA ARG A 649 16.72 32.34 -52.28
C ARG A 649 16.22 32.92 -53.61
N ASP A 650 14.93 32.81 -53.90
CA ASP A 650 14.31 33.40 -55.10
C ASP A 650 14.41 34.94 -55.08
N SER A 651 14.28 35.56 -53.90
CA SER A 651 14.49 36.99 -53.69
C SER A 651 15.95 37.40 -53.93
N VAL A 652 16.92 36.64 -53.42
CA VAL A 652 18.35 36.87 -53.68
C VAL A 652 18.70 36.63 -55.16
N GLU A 653 18.15 35.62 -55.82
CA GLU A 653 18.41 35.37 -57.24
C GLU A 653 17.78 36.47 -58.13
N THR A 654 16.62 37.01 -57.76
CA THR A 654 16.01 38.15 -58.46
C THR A 654 16.71 39.48 -58.17
N GLN A 655 17.26 39.68 -56.97
CA GLN A 655 18.17 40.79 -56.67
C GLN A 655 19.45 40.71 -57.50
N LEU A 656 20.12 39.56 -57.54
CA LEU A 656 21.31 39.34 -58.38
C LEU A 656 21.03 39.54 -59.89
N LYS A 657 19.80 39.25 -60.36
CA LYS A 657 19.36 39.57 -61.73
C LYS A 657 19.17 41.08 -61.93
N LEU A 658 18.58 41.79 -60.96
CA LEU A 658 18.43 43.25 -60.98
C LEU A 658 19.77 43.98 -60.92
N GLU A 659 20.73 43.50 -60.13
CA GLU A 659 22.09 44.03 -60.05
C GLU A 659 22.79 43.92 -61.40
N ARG A 660 22.79 42.74 -62.04
CA ARG A 660 23.35 42.55 -63.39
C ARG A 660 22.68 43.46 -64.43
N LEU A 661 21.36 43.60 -64.39
CA LEU A 661 20.62 44.51 -65.27
C LEU A 661 20.95 45.99 -65.01
N ASN A 662 21.24 46.38 -63.76
CA ASN A 662 21.72 47.71 -63.43
C ASN A 662 23.16 47.94 -63.92
N GLU A 663 24.06 46.97 -63.74
CA GLU A 663 25.41 47.05 -64.32
C GLU A 663 25.37 47.16 -65.86
N GLU A 664 24.52 46.37 -66.52
CA GLU A 664 24.30 46.43 -67.98
C GLU A 664 23.73 47.79 -68.40
N LYS A 665 22.76 48.32 -67.66
CA LYS A 665 22.21 49.67 -67.86
C LYS A 665 23.28 50.75 -67.67
N GLU A 666 24.15 50.65 -66.66
CA GLU A 666 25.24 51.60 -66.43
C GLU A 666 26.32 51.51 -67.51
N ARG A 667 26.68 50.31 -67.95
CA ARG A 667 27.55 50.09 -69.13
C ARG A 667 26.96 50.75 -70.38
N LEU A 668 25.65 50.58 -70.61
CA LEU A 668 24.94 51.21 -71.72
C LEU A 668 24.89 52.74 -71.60
N ILE A 669 24.61 53.30 -70.42
CA ILE A 669 24.62 54.76 -70.17
C ILE A 669 26.03 55.33 -70.40
N ASN A 670 27.08 54.66 -69.91
CA ASN A 670 28.45 55.09 -70.15
C ASN A 670 28.80 55.06 -71.65
N SER A 671 28.41 54.00 -72.37
CA SER A 671 28.61 53.92 -73.83
C SER A 671 27.81 54.98 -74.61
N LEU A 672 26.62 55.37 -74.12
CA LEU A 672 25.83 56.47 -74.67
C LEU A 672 26.52 57.82 -74.45
N VAL A 673 27.00 58.09 -73.24
CA VAL A 673 27.76 59.32 -72.92
C VAL A 673 29.08 59.38 -73.71
N GLU A 674 29.73 58.26 -73.98
CA GLU A 674 30.88 58.19 -74.88
C GLU A 674 30.50 58.47 -76.34
N ALA A 675 29.36 57.96 -76.82
CA ALA A 675 28.84 58.27 -78.14
C ALA A 675 28.45 59.75 -78.28
N GLU A 676 27.78 60.34 -77.27
CA GLU A 676 27.46 61.77 -77.19
C GLU A 676 28.73 62.63 -77.21
N ARG A 677 29.76 62.26 -76.44
CA ARG A 677 31.09 62.93 -76.47
C ARG A 677 31.73 62.85 -77.85
N GLN A 678 31.61 61.71 -78.56
CA GLN A 678 32.10 61.60 -79.94
C GLN A 678 31.28 62.46 -80.91
N ILE A 679 29.96 62.51 -80.79
CA ILE A 679 29.08 63.38 -81.59
C ILE A 679 29.48 64.85 -81.39
N MET A 680 29.57 65.32 -80.15
CA MET A 680 30.01 66.69 -79.82
C MET A 680 31.40 67.02 -80.38
N LEU A 681 32.33 66.05 -80.38
CA LEU A 681 33.66 66.22 -80.97
C LEU A 681 33.60 66.34 -82.50
N TRP A 682 32.77 65.51 -83.16
CA TRP A 682 32.54 65.59 -84.60
C TRP A 682 31.78 66.86 -85.02
N GLU A 683 30.82 67.33 -84.22
CA GLU A 683 30.13 68.61 -84.44
C GLU A 683 31.10 69.78 -84.34
N LYS A 684 31.92 69.84 -83.27
CA LYS A 684 32.96 70.87 -83.12
C LYS A 684 34.00 70.82 -84.25
N ARG A 685 34.39 69.63 -84.70
CA ARG A 685 35.31 69.45 -85.84
C ARG A 685 34.66 69.90 -87.16
N THR A 686 33.37 69.67 -87.33
CA THR A 686 32.57 70.13 -88.48
C THR A 686 32.33 71.64 -88.44
N GLN A 687 32.21 72.22 -87.25
CA GLN A 687 32.14 73.67 -87.06
C GLN A 687 33.46 74.35 -87.39
N LEU A 688 34.59 73.84 -86.91
CA LEU A 688 35.92 74.34 -87.30
C LEU A 688 36.17 74.21 -88.81
N MET A 689 35.68 73.14 -89.46
CA MET A 689 35.71 72.99 -90.92
C MET A 689 34.81 74.02 -91.65
N ARG A 690 33.65 74.40 -91.07
CA ARG A 690 32.79 75.47 -91.60
C ARG A 690 33.44 76.85 -91.43
N GLU A 691 34.01 77.12 -90.27
CA GLU A 691 34.68 78.39 -89.93
C GLU A 691 35.94 78.60 -90.79
N THR A 692 36.83 77.61 -90.86
CA THR A 692 38.02 77.66 -91.74
C THR A 692 37.64 77.79 -93.21
N ARG A 693 36.60 77.11 -93.68
CA ARG A 693 36.09 77.32 -95.04
C ARG A 693 35.57 78.75 -95.24
N SER A 694 34.81 79.31 -94.30
CA SER A 694 34.31 80.69 -94.41
C SER A 694 35.42 81.76 -94.37
N ALA A 695 36.58 81.44 -93.78
CA ALA A 695 37.79 82.28 -93.81
C ALA A 695 38.63 82.12 -95.10
N ILE A 696 38.36 81.09 -95.90
CA ILE A 696 39.02 80.84 -97.20
C ILE A 696 38.13 81.33 -98.36
N ASP A 697 36.80 81.19 -98.25
CA ASP A 697 35.80 81.66 -99.21
C ASP A 697 35.47 83.18 -99.02
N SER A 698 36.40 84.00 -98.51
CA SER A 698 36.22 85.46 -98.33
C SER A 698 36.97 86.29 -99.39
N ASP A 699 36.23 87.11 -100.15
CA ASP A 699 36.69 87.83 -101.35
C ASP A 699 37.60 89.06 -101.06
N THR A 700 38.79 88.84 -100.51
CA THR A 700 39.82 89.87 -100.29
C THR A 700 41.12 89.56 -101.03
N GLY A 701 41.20 89.90 -102.33
CA GLY A 701 42.45 89.76 -103.09
C GLY A 701 42.47 90.09 -104.60
N GLN A 702 41.32 90.34 -105.26
CA GLN A 702 41.31 90.48 -106.73
C GLN A 702 41.80 91.84 -107.30
N GLY A 703 42.09 92.84 -106.46
CA GLY A 703 42.46 94.19 -106.91
C GLY A 703 43.87 94.27 -107.53
N ASP A 704 44.89 93.94 -106.75
CA ASP A 704 46.29 94.30 -107.04
C ASP A 704 46.91 93.50 -108.20
N ILE A 705 46.36 92.32 -108.50
CA ILE A 705 46.83 91.46 -109.59
C ILE A 705 46.57 92.11 -110.97
N ARG A 706 45.64 93.08 -111.07
CA ARG A 706 45.34 93.81 -112.31
C ARG A 706 46.17 95.07 -112.50
N THR A 707 46.60 95.73 -111.42
CA THR A 707 47.44 96.94 -111.51
C THR A 707 48.90 96.62 -111.85
N MET A 708 49.47 95.56 -111.25
CA MET A 708 50.87 95.17 -111.49
C MET A 708 51.20 94.81 -112.94
N ARG A 709 50.21 94.40 -113.75
CA ARG A 709 50.40 94.05 -115.17
C ARG A 709 50.53 95.26 -116.10
N ALA A 710 50.12 96.46 -115.68
CA ALA A 710 50.13 97.64 -116.53
C ALA A 710 51.48 98.38 -116.53
N GLU A 711 52.21 98.35 -115.42
CA GLU A 711 53.42 99.18 -115.24
C GLU A 711 54.71 98.50 -115.75
N ILE A 712 54.73 97.15 -115.80
CA ILE A 712 55.87 96.37 -116.32
C ILE A 712 56.25 96.82 -117.74
N HIS A 713 55.26 97.06 -118.61
CA HIS A 713 55.51 97.43 -120.01
C HIS A 713 55.93 98.90 -120.23
N ARG A 714 55.97 99.73 -119.16
CA ARG A 714 56.43 101.13 -119.24
C ARG A 714 57.90 101.32 -118.92
N MET A 715 58.50 100.43 -118.12
CA MET A 715 59.89 100.58 -117.69
C MET A 715 60.90 100.13 -118.76
N GLU A 716 60.54 99.12 -119.57
CA GLU A 716 61.39 98.52 -120.60
C GLU A 716 61.92 99.54 -121.64
N VAL A 717 61.11 100.55 -121.98
CA VAL A 717 61.45 101.55 -123.01
C VAL A 717 62.38 102.66 -122.49
N ARG A 718 62.29 103.06 -121.22
CA ARG A 718 63.10 104.15 -120.66
C ARG A 718 64.54 103.73 -120.33
N TYR A 719 64.76 102.44 -120.09
CA TYR A 719 66.07 101.85 -119.81
C TYR A 719 67.09 102.04 -120.96
N ALA A 720 66.63 102.21 -122.20
CA ALA A 720 67.48 102.10 -123.40
C ALA A 720 68.35 103.33 -123.74
N GLN A 721 68.00 104.55 -123.31
CA GLN A 721 68.52 105.78 -123.96
C GLN A 721 69.47 106.65 -123.11
N LEU A 722 69.18 106.91 -121.83
CA LEU A 722 69.96 107.90 -121.04
C LEU A 722 71.14 107.32 -120.23
N MET A 723 71.25 105.99 -120.13
CA MET A 723 72.34 105.22 -119.49
C MET A 723 73.74 105.37 -120.13
N LYS A 724 73.97 106.30 -121.07
CA LYS A 724 75.13 106.24 -122.00
C LYS A 724 76.07 107.43 -122.09
N GLN A 725 75.72 108.64 -121.60
CA GLN A 725 76.59 109.82 -121.81
C GLN A 725 76.90 110.63 -120.54
N GLN A 726 75.97 111.44 -120.00
CA GLN A 726 76.29 112.35 -118.88
C GLN A 726 76.69 111.63 -117.58
N GLU A 727 76.17 110.42 -117.37
CA GLU A 727 76.49 109.55 -116.24
C GLU A 727 77.96 109.07 -116.15
N ARG A 728 78.81 109.35 -117.15
CA ARG A 728 80.24 108.99 -117.13
C ARG A 728 81.15 110.03 -116.48
N LEU A 729 80.78 111.32 -116.47
CA LEU A 729 81.65 112.39 -115.98
C LEU A 729 81.29 112.91 -114.58
N LEU A 730 80.05 112.70 -114.13
CA LEU A 730 79.65 113.06 -112.75
C LEU A 730 79.97 111.95 -111.73
N ARG A 731 79.95 110.67 -112.14
CA ARG A 731 80.17 109.54 -111.22
C ARG A 731 81.56 109.50 -110.60
N ASP A 732 82.61 109.83 -111.35
CA ASP A 732 83.98 109.64 -110.87
C ASP A 732 84.30 110.59 -109.69
N MET A 733 83.86 111.86 -109.75
CA MET A 733 84.04 112.81 -108.64
C MET A 733 83.15 112.50 -107.42
N GLU A 734 81.90 112.08 -107.62
CA GLU A 734 80.99 111.74 -106.50
C GLU A 734 81.44 110.47 -105.76
N SER A 735 82.07 109.52 -106.47
CA SER A 735 82.46 108.22 -105.93
C SER A 735 83.51 108.26 -104.82
N VAL A 736 84.20 109.39 -104.60
CA VAL A 736 85.25 109.52 -103.58
C VAL A 736 84.68 109.91 -102.21
N VAL A 737 83.64 110.75 -102.17
CA VAL A 737 82.98 111.15 -100.91
C VAL A 737 82.21 109.98 -100.30
N ALA A 738 81.41 109.27 -101.12
CA ALA A 738 80.67 108.09 -100.69
C ALA A 738 81.58 106.95 -100.19
N ARG A 739 82.86 106.93 -100.60
CA ARG A 739 83.87 106.00 -100.07
C ARG A 739 84.32 106.33 -98.65
N ARG A 740 84.34 107.60 -98.21
CA ARG A 740 84.61 107.96 -96.81
C ARG A 740 83.45 107.55 -95.89
N GLU A 741 82.21 107.84 -96.29
CA GLU A 741 81.02 107.45 -95.52
C GLU A 741 80.88 105.92 -95.38
N THR A 742 81.10 105.16 -96.46
CA THR A 742 81.06 103.70 -96.42
C THR A 742 82.28 103.05 -95.75
N ILE A 743 83.32 103.81 -95.39
CA ILE A 743 84.37 103.36 -94.47
C ILE A 743 83.91 103.54 -93.01
N ALA A 744 83.41 104.74 -92.64
CA ALA A 744 82.93 105.02 -91.28
C ALA A 744 81.80 104.07 -90.83
N VAL A 745 80.79 103.86 -91.70
CA VAL A 745 79.68 102.94 -91.45
C VAL A 745 80.12 101.47 -91.43
N ARG A 746 81.25 101.12 -92.07
CA ARG A 746 81.85 99.78 -91.96
C ARG A 746 82.63 99.59 -90.67
N SER A 747 83.35 100.60 -90.17
CA SER A 747 84.06 100.49 -88.88
C SER A 747 83.11 100.27 -87.71
N GLU A 748 81.95 100.93 -87.67
CA GLU A 748 80.94 100.65 -86.63
C GLU A 748 80.34 99.24 -86.76
N ALA A 749 80.10 98.77 -87.99
CA ALA A 749 79.52 97.45 -88.24
C ALA A 749 80.50 96.28 -87.98
N GLN A 750 81.81 96.49 -88.13
CA GLN A 750 82.83 95.45 -88.00
C GLN A 750 83.37 95.26 -86.57
N ALA A 751 82.85 96.02 -85.59
CA ALA A 751 83.10 95.77 -84.16
C ALA A 751 82.35 94.54 -83.60
N ARG A 752 81.65 93.76 -84.44
CA ARG A 752 80.96 92.50 -84.07
C ARG A 752 81.25 91.36 -85.08
N SER A 753 82.40 90.68 -84.85
CA SER A 753 82.84 89.36 -85.34
C SER A 753 83.11 89.11 -86.84
N ASP A 754 84.41 88.94 -87.14
CA ASP A 754 85.02 87.83 -87.91
C ASP A 754 84.88 87.66 -89.44
N HIS A 755 85.63 86.68 -89.94
CA HIS A 755 86.34 86.73 -91.24
C HIS A 755 85.73 85.87 -92.37
N LYS A 756 86.33 86.02 -93.55
CA LYS A 756 85.82 85.60 -94.87
C LYS A 756 85.97 84.09 -95.15
N GLN A 757 84.89 83.47 -95.67
CA GLN A 757 84.79 82.48 -96.76
C GLN A 757 85.83 81.34 -96.93
N PRO A 758 85.40 80.09 -97.24
CA PRO A 758 84.86 79.82 -98.59
C PRO A 758 83.68 78.83 -98.76
N THR A 759 83.08 78.89 -99.95
CA THR A 759 82.25 77.86 -100.65
C THR A 759 80.81 77.56 -100.17
N HIS A 760 80.04 76.91 -101.05
CA HIS A 760 78.58 77.06 -101.18
C HIS A 760 77.72 76.04 -100.40
N ASN A 761 78.22 74.82 -100.13
CA ASN A 761 77.41 73.79 -99.45
C ASN A 761 77.21 74.05 -97.95
N ASP A 762 78.17 74.68 -97.30
CA ASP A 762 78.20 74.80 -95.84
C ASP A 762 77.21 75.84 -95.29
N TYR A 763 76.87 76.85 -96.09
CA TYR A 763 75.82 77.82 -95.76
C TYR A 763 74.41 77.20 -95.72
N HIS A 764 74.14 76.12 -96.46
CA HIS A 764 72.84 75.45 -96.37
C HIS A 764 72.73 74.62 -95.08
N ASN A 765 73.79 73.88 -94.74
CA ASN A 765 73.82 73.00 -93.56
C ASN A 765 73.84 73.76 -92.22
N THR A 766 74.54 74.90 -92.16
CA THR A 766 74.63 75.73 -90.94
C THR A 766 73.31 76.42 -90.61
N LEU A 767 72.66 77.07 -91.58
CA LEU A 767 71.34 77.70 -91.37
C LEU A 767 70.25 76.68 -91.02
N GLN A 768 70.28 75.50 -91.64
CA GLN A 768 69.31 74.45 -91.36
C GLN A 768 69.55 73.78 -89.99
N SER A 769 70.80 73.62 -89.55
CA SER A 769 71.11 73.05 -88.23
C SER A 769 70.86 74.01 -87.07
N LEU A 770 71.11 75.31 -87.21
CA LEU A 770 70.78 76.30 -86.18
C LEU A 770 69.26 76.45 -85.99
N ARG A 771 68.49 76.51 -87.09
CA ARG A 771 67.01 76.53 -87.00
C ARG A 771 66.45 75.22 -86.43
N ARG A 772 67.01 74.05 -86.79
CA ARG A 772 66.64 72.76 -86.16
C ARG A 772 66.93 72.76 -84.66
N LYS A 773 68.12 73.17 -84.21
CA LYS A 773 68.48 73.16 -82.78
C LYS A 773 67.55 74.03 -81.93
N ILE A 774 67.15 75.21 -82.42
CA ILE A 774 66.22 76.10 -81.70
C ILE A 774 64.80 75.50 -81.61
N LEU A 775 64.30 74.90 -82.70
CA LEU A 775 63.00 74.21 -82.71
C LEU A 775 63.02 72.94 -81.85
N GLN A 776 64.11 72.18 -81.90
CA GLN A 776 64.27 70.92 -81.17
C GLN A 776 64.40 71.16 -79.66
N ALA A 777 65.14 72.18 -79.23
CA ALA A 777 65.24 72.53 -77.81
C ALA A 777 63.89 72.99 -77.22
N LYS A 778 63.10 73.79 -77.95
CA LYS A 778 61.75 74.17 -77.49
C LYS A 778 60.81 72.96 -77.43
N LYS A 779 60.81 72.12 -78.48
CA LYS A 779 59.96 70.92 -78.53
C LYS A 779 60.32 69.93 -77.43
N GLN A 780 61.60 69.78 -77.09
CA GLN A 780 62.06 68.93 -75.98
C GLN A 780 61.67 69.47 -74.60
N ALA A 781 61.61 70.79 -74.40
CA ALA A 781 61.09 71.36 -73.15
C ALA A 781 59.58 71.06 -72.99
N GLU A 782 58.78 71.38 -74.03
CA GLU A 782 57.33 71.14 -74.04
C GLU A 782 56.98 69.64 -73.94
N GLU A 783 57.80 68.76 -74.52
CA GLU A 783 57.69 67.30 -74.36
C GLU A 783 58.07 66.81 -72.95
N CYS A 784 59.06 67.43 -72.30
CA CYS A 784 59.41 67.11 -70.91
C CYS A 784 58.30 67.52 -69.92
N ASP A 785 57.77 68.75 -70.03
CA ASP A 785 56.68 69.22 -69.17
C ASP A 785 55.43 68.34 -69.32
N GLY A 786 55.09 67.95 -70.55
CA GLY A 786 53.99 67.02 -70.85
C GLY A 786 54.21 65.59 -70.35
N VAL A 787 55.46 65.15 -70.17
CA VAL A 787 55.80 63.86 -69.56
C VAL A 787 55.75 63.91 -68.04
N ILE A 788 56.18 65.02 -67.42
CA ILE A 788 56.14 65.21 -65.95
C ILE A 788 54.69 65.17 -65.46
N ALA A 789 53.79 65.96 -66.05
CA ALA A 789 52.37 65.96 -65.67
C ALA A 789 51.71 64.57 -65.82
N GLN A 790 52.05 63.83 -66.88
CA GLN A 790 51.56 62.45 -67.08
C GLN A 790 52.14 61.45 -66.07
N LEU A 791 53.34 61.69 -65.53
CA LEU A 791 53.92 60.85 -64.49
C LEU A 791 53.29 61.13 -63.12
N GLU A 792 52.98 62.39 -62.81
CA GLU A 792 52.31 62.77 -61.56
C GLU A 792 50.87 62.22 -61.48
N GLU A 793 50.07 62.34 -62.56
CA GLU A 793 48.72 61.76 -62.61
C GLU A 793 48.73 60.22 -62.56
N ARG A 794 49.71 59.58 -63.21
CA ARG A 794 49.93 58.13 -63.09
C ARG A 794 50.41 57.72 -61.70
N GLN A 795 51.20 58.55 -61.02
CA GLN A 795 51.63 58.31 -59.64
C GLN A 795 50.42 58.39 -58.68
N GLY A 796 49.51 59.36 -58.86
CA GLY A 796 48.26 59.45 -58.10
C GLY A 796 47.35 58.23 -58.29
N SER A 797 47.04 57.87 -59.54
CA SER A 797 46.18 56.73 -59.86
C SER A 797 46.79 55.36 -59.51
N MET A 798 48.11 55.20 -59.64
CA MET A 798 48.80 53.98 -59.22
C MET A 798 48.90 53.87 -57.69
N THR A 799 49.00 54.97 -56.95
CA THR A 799 49.02 54.93 -55.47
C THR A 799 47.66 54.68 -54.85
N SER A 800 46.54 55.12 -55.46
CA SER A 800 45.20 54.67 -55.05
C SER A 800 45.00 53.18 -55.36
N SER A 801 45.31 52.72 -56.57
CA SER A 801 45.20 51.30 -56.93
C SER A 801 46.07 50.38 -56.06
N LEU A 802 47.26 50.85 -55.64
CA LEU A 802 48.10 50.15 -54.65
C LEU A 802 47.50 50.13 -53.24
N ARG A 803 46.72 51.15 -52.85
CA ARG A 803 46.00 51.19 -51.56
C ARG A 803 44.88 50.16 -51.54
N ASP A 804 44.08 50.12 -52.60
CA ASP A 804 42.93 49.21 -52.71
C ASP A 804 43.41 47.76 -52.86
N LYS A 805 44.46 47.51 -53.65
CA LYS A 805 45.10 46.18 -53.72
C LYS A 805 45.78 45.77 -52.41
N ARG A 806 46.27 46.71 -51.58
CA ARG A 806 46.78 46.41 -50.23
C ARG A 806 45.65 46.02 -49.27
N MET A 807 44.51 46.70 -49.31
CA MET A 807 43.31 46.31 -48.56
C MET A 807 42.89 44.88 -48.94
N HIS A 808 42.70 44.63 -50.24
CA HIS A 808 42.25 43.34 -50.74
C HIS A 808 43.28 42.21 -50.49
N LEU A 809 44.58 42.50 -50.52
CA LEU A 809 45.63 41.56 -50.09
C LEU A 809 45.57 41.24 -48.60
N ASN A 810 45.14 42.18 -47.75
CA ASN A 810 45.00 41.96 -46.30
C ASN A 810 43.81 41.01 -46.02
N ASP A 811 42.69 41.20 -46.70
CA ASP A 811 41.53 40.30 -46.61
C ASP A 811 41.86 38.89 -47.16
N LEU A 812 42.63 38.82 -48.26
CA LEU A 812 43.16 37.56 -48.79
C LEU A 812 44.22 36.92 -47.88
N GLN A 813 44.95 37.69 -47.07
CA GLN A 813 45.86 37.17 -46.05
C GLN A 813 45.10 36.63 -44.84
N ASN A 814 44.02 37.30 -44.39
CA ASN A 814 43.17 36.84 -43.31
C ASN A 814 42.44 35.52 -43.67
N THR A 815 41.84 35.45 -44.86
CA THR A 815 41.20 34.21 -45.37
C THR A 815 42.22 33.09 -45.61
N ARG A 816 43.41 33.41 -46.13
CA ARG A 816 44.53 32.46 -46.20
C ARG A 816 44.92 31.93 -44.83
N ALA A 817 44.99 32.78 -43.79
CA ALA A 817 45.41 32.37 -42.45
C ALA A 817 44.48 31.29 -41.87
N VAL A 818 43.16 31.50 -41.95
CA VAL A 818 42.14 30.51 -41.56
C VAL A 818 42.32 29.20 -42.35
N LEU A 819 42.41 29.29 -43.68
CA LEU A 819 42.58 28.10 -44.54
C LEU A 819 43.91 27.37 -44.28
N THR A 820 44.98 28.05 -43.87
CA THR A 820 46.23 27.39 -43.46
C THR A 820 46.10 26.69 -42.11
N GLN A 821 45.26 27.18 -41.19
CA GLN A 821 44.98 26.51 -39.92
C GLN A 821 44.18 25.22 -40.17
N ASP A 822 43.12 25.27 -40.97
CA ASP A 822 42.34 24.09 -41.37
C ASP A 822 43.21 23.05 -42.11
N LEU A 823 44.07 23.51 -43.03
CA LEU A 823 45.01 22.64 -43.73
C LEU A 823 46.03 22.00 -42.78
N SER A 824 46.46 22.65 -41.70
CA SER A 824 47.38 22.06 -40.72
C SER A 824 46.72 20.92 -39.93
N ALA A 825 45.46 21.10 -39.49
CA ALA A 825 44.70 20.04 -38.83
C ALA A 825 44.43 18.83 -39.75
N LEU A 826 44.14 19.09 -41.04
CA LEU A 826 44.01 18.05 -42.07
C LEU A 826 45.35 17.39 -42.42
N GLN A 827 46.48 18.11 -42.32
CA GLN A 827 47.81 17.52 -42.47
C GLN A 827 48.17 16.62 -41.29
N GLU A 828 47.97 17.03 -40.04
CA GLU A 828 48.25 16.16 -38.88
C GLU A 828 47.44 14.85 -38.92
N THR A 829 46.13 14.94 -39.24
CA THR A 829 45.27 13.75 -39.32
C THR A 829 45.68 12.86 -40.50
N LYS A 830 46.11 13.42 -41.63
CA LYS A 830 46.73 12.66 -42.72
C LYS A 830 48.05 12.01 -42.31
N GLU A 831 48.90 12.71 -41.56
CA GLU A 831 50.23 12.23 -41.17
C GLU A 831 50.15 11.11 -40.12
N ARG A 832 49.24 11.19 -39.13
CA ARG A 832 48.91 10.07 -38.23
C ARG A 832 48.42 8.83 -38.98
N ASN A 833 47.61 9.00 -40.03
CA ASN A 833 47.20 7.87 -40.88
C ASN A 833 48.35 7.33 -41.75
N LEU A 834 49.29 8.18 -42.16
CA LEU A 834 50.48 7.81 -42.94
C LEU A 834 51.62 7.21 -42.10
N SER A 835 51.66 7.38 -40.78
CA SER A 835 52.58 6.65 -39.89
C SER A 835 52.06 5.25 -39.58
N ARG A 836 50.76 5.11 -39.31
CA ARG A 836 50.10 3.84 -39.03
C ARG A 836 50.16 2.84 -40.19
N LEU A 837 50.06 3.31 -41.44
CA LEU A 837 50.05 2.48 -42.65
C LEU A 837 51.34 1.67 -42.85
N PRO A 838 52.55 2.27 -42.85
CA PRO A 838 53.83 1.55 -42.90
C PRO A 838 54.03 0.54 -41.78
N VAL A 839 53.56 0.79 -40.56
CA VAL A 839 53.66 -0.17 -39.44
C VAL A 839 52.84 -1.43 -39.73
N LEU A 840 51.60 -1.27 -40.21
CA LEU A 840 50.74 -2.40 -40.61
C LEU A 840 51.29 -3.13 -41.85
N GLN A 841 51.79 -2.41 -42.85
CA GLN A 841 52.45 -3.01 -44.01
C GLN A 841 53.77 -3.71 -43.65
N GLY A 842 54.49 -3.21 -42.65
CA GLY A 842 55.68 -3.85 -42.08
C GLY A 842 55.34 -5.16 -41.37
N ARG A 843 54.33 -5.16 -40.49
CA ARG A 843 53.80 -6.37 -39.84
C ARG A 843 53.38 -7.41 -40.90
N ALA A 844 52.68 -6.99 -41.96
CA ALA A 844 52.32 -7.87 -43.07
C ALA A 844 53.53 -8.42 -43.85
N LYS A 845 54.52 -7.58 -44.18
CA LYS A 845 55.74 -8.01 -44.89
C LYS A 845 56.61 -8.96 -44.06
N HIS A 846 56.74 -8.74 -42.75
CA HIS A 846 57.44 -9.70 -41.88
C HIS A 846 56.71 -11.04 -41.81
N LEU A 847 55.38 -11.04 -41.66
CA LEU A 847 54.57 -12.27 -41.71
C LEU A 847 54.67 -12.98 -43.07
N GLN A 848 54.87 -12.26 -44.17
CA GLN A 848 55.10 -12.85 -45.49
C GLN A 848 56.53 -13.39 -45.65
N ALA A 849 57.56 -12.67 -45.20
CA ALA A 849 58.94 -13.15 -45.20
C ALA A 849 59.15 -14.41 -44.33
N VAL A 850 58.36 -14.55 -43.24
CA VAL A 850 58.28 -15.79 -42.45
C VAL A 850 57.68 -16.94 -43.27
N LYS A 851 56.63 -16.69 -44.07
CA LYS A 851 56.06 -17.72 -44.97
C LYS A 851 56.97 -18.11 -46.13
N GLU A 852 57.78 -17.18 -46.62
CA GLU A 852 58.72 -17.38 -47.73
C GLU A 852 60.09 -17.91 -47.27
N GLY A 853 60.27 -18.15 -45.96
CA GLY A 853 61.49 -18.74 -45.38
C GLY A 853 62.72 -17.81 -45.36
N GLN A 854 62.55 -16.53 -45.68
CA GLN A 854 63.63 -15.54 -45.78
C GLN A 854 63.78 -14.65 -44.54
N TYR A 855 62.86 -14.77 -43.57
CA TYR A 855 62.95 -14.06 -42.30
C TYR A 855 63.88 -14.77 -41.31
N ALA A 856 65.09 -14.26 -41.14
CA ALA A 856 66.01 -14.71 -40.09
C ALA A 856 65.57 -14.16 -38.72
N PRO A 857 65.33 -15.00 -37.70
CA PRO A 857 65.00 -14.52 -36.35
C PRO A 857 66.22 -13.83 -35.72
N VAL A 858 66.02 -12.61 -35.21
CA VAL A 858 67.07 -11.80 -34.58
C VAL A 858 67.52 -12.37 -33.23
N ALA A 859 66.70 -13.23 -32.61
CA ALA A 859 67.07 -14.06 -31.47
C ALA A 859 66.44 -15.46 -31.63
N SER A 860 67.26 -16.51 -31.44
CA SER A 860 66.82 -17.91 -31.46
C SER A 860 66.65 -18.41 -30.02
N GLY A 861 65.48 -18.18 -29.44
CA GLY A 861 65.10 -18.58 -28.08
C GLY A 861 64.48 -17.44 -27.28
N ASP A 862 63.42 -17.74 -26.55
CA ASP A 862 62.52 -16.73 -25.97
C ASP A 862 63.23 -15.77 -25.01
N THR A 863 64.13 -16.27 -24.16
CA THR A 863 64.90 -15.46 -23.21
C THR A 863 65.84 -14.44 -23.88
N ALA A 864 66.33 -14.74 -25.09
CA ALA A 864 67.11 -13.81 -25.90
C ALA A 864 66.22 -12.81 -26.65
N LEU A 865 64.96 -13.18 -26.94
CA LEU A 865 63.95 -12.30 -27.51
C LEU A 865 63.49 -11.25 -26.47
N GLU A 866 63.21 -11.66 -25.23
CA GLU A 866 62.82 -10.77 -24.12
C GLU A 866 63.91 -9.75 -23.78
N LEU A 867 65.18 -10.19 -23.71
CA LEU A 867 66.33 -9.28 -23.51
C LEU A 867 66.57 -8.35 -24.69
N ALA A 868 66.12 -8.71 -25.90
CA ALA A 868 66.18 -7.84 -27.08
C ALA A 868 65.05 -6.81 -27.07
N THR A 869 63.81 -7.20 -26.74
CA THR A 869 62.66 -6.28 -26.70
C THR A 869 62.79 -5.25 -25.57
N GLN A 870 63.23 -5.65 -24.38
CA GLN A 870 63.48 -4.69 -23.28
C GLN A 870 64.51 -3.62 -23.67
N LYS A 871 65.64 -4.03 -24.27
CA LYS A 871 66.66 -3.08 -24.80
C LYS A 871 66.15 -2.23 -25.95
N GLN A 872 65.19 -2.71 -26.73
CA GLN A 872 64.53 -1.94 -27.78
C GLN A 872 63.65 -0.84 -27.17
N GLU A 873 62.85 -1.17 -26.15
CA GLU A 873 61.99 -0.22 -25.43
C GLU A 873 62.78 0.86 -24.68
N GLU A 874 63.83 0.49 -23.96
CA GLU A 874 64.70 1.44 -23.25
C GLU A 874 65.30 2.46 -24.22
N ARG A 875 65.77 1.99 -25.38
CA ARG A 875 66.28 2.86 -26.46
C ARG A 875 65.20 3.78 -27.02
N LEU A 876 63.98 3.28 -27.28
CA LEU A 876 62.88 4.12 -27.77
C LEU A 876 62.47 5.19 -26.74
N LYS A 877 62.41 4.84 -25.45
CA LYS A 877 62.12 5.78 -24.36
C LYS A 877 63.20 6.88 -24.26
N MET A 878 64.48 6.50 -24.37
CA MET A 878 65.60 7.47 -24.35
C MET A 878 65.66 8.36 -25.61
N ILE A 879 65.35 7.81 -26.78
CA ILE A 879 65.28 8.60 -28.03
C ILE A 879 64.10 9.59 -27.98
N SER A 880 62.96 9.19 -27.40
CA SER A 880 61.80 10.07 -27.19
C SER A 880 62.12 11.27 -26.29
N SER A 881 62.84 11.07 -25.18
CA SER A 881 63.22 12.19 -24.30
C SER A 881 64.23 13.14 -24.94
N ILE A 882 65.20 12.61 -25.70
CA ILE A 882 66.17 13.43 -26.44
C ILE A 882 65.48 14.27 -27.52
N LEU A 883 64.56 13.69 -28.29
CA LEU A 883 63.80 14.41 -29.32
C LEU A 883 62.79 15.41 -28.76
N GLN A 884 62.38 15.28 -27.50
CA GLN A 884 61.55 16.29 -26.83
C GLN A 884 62.38 17.51 -26.39
N HIS A 885 63.55 17.31 -25.77
CA HIS A 885 64.49 18.40 -25.44
C HIS A 885 64.88 19.22 -26.69
N LEU A 886 65.25 18.54 -27.79
CA LEU A 886 65.64 19.16 -29.06
C LEU A 886 64.50 19.95 -29.75
N ALA A 887 63.24 19.63 -29.45
CA ALA A 887 62.08 20.28 -30.06
C ALA A 887 61.64 21.57 -29.33
N GLU A 888 62.12 21.79 -28.10
CA GLU A 888 61.73 22.91 -27.23
C GLU A 888 62.86 23.95 -27.07
N GLU A 889 64.14 23.56 -27.04
CA GLU A 889 65.24 24.48 -26.71
C GLU A 889 66.13 24.94 -27.90
N GLU A 890 66.45 24.09 -28.89
CA GLU A 890 67.54 24.39 -29.84
C GLU A 890 67.11 24.72 -31.29
N TYR A 891 66.06 24.09 -31.85
CA TYR A 891 65.74 24.20 -33.30
C TYR A 891 64.26 24.45 -33.63
N SER A 892 63.76 25.66 -33.32
CA SER A 892 62.38 26.09 -33.65
C SER A 892 62.00 25.95 -35.13
N GLN A 893 62.98 26.06 -36.05
CA GLN A 893 62.77 25.93 -37.50
C GLN A 893 62.47 24.49 -37.97
N HIS A 894 62.60 23.48 -37.10
CA HIS A 894 62.41 22.06 -37.44
C HIS A 894 61.32 21.37 -36.60
N HIS A 895 60.56 22.13 -35.81
CA HIS A 895 59.52 21.60 -34.92
C HIS A 895 58.49 20.71 -35.64
N SER A 896 58.05 21.06 -36.86
CA SER A 896 57.12 20.26 -37.66
C SER A 896 57.72 18.99 -38.30
N ALA A 897 59.05 18.80 -38.24
CA ALA A 897 59.71 17.55 -38.62
C ALA A 897 59.93 16.66 -37.38
N LEU A 898 60.36 17.25 -36.26
CA LEU A 898 60.59 16.54 -35.00
C LEU A 898 59.29 16.03 -34.38
N HIS A 899 58.21 16.83 -34.39
CA HIS A 899 56.90 16.41 -33.89
C HIS A 899 56.34 15.20 -34.66
N ARG A 900 56.60 15.10 -35.97
CA ARG A 900 56.25 13.94 -36.81
C ARG A 900 56.92 12.66 -36.31
N ILE A 901 58.21 12.73 -35.95
CA ILE A 901 58.98 11.58 -35.45
C ILE A 901 58.49 11.17 -34.05
N ASN A 902 58.19 12.13 -33.16
CA ASN A 902 57.61 11.81 -31.86
C ASN A 902 56.22 11.14 -31.99
N LEU A 903 55.39 11.55 -32.96
CA LEU A 903 54.10 10.89 -33.22
C LEU A 903 54.28 9.43 -33.70
N THR A 904 55.24 9.14 -34.59
CA THR A 904 55.46 7.76 -35.06
C THR A 904 56.02 6.86 -33.96
N MET A 905 56.92 7.36 -33.11
CA MET A 905 57.44 6.60 -31.97
C MET A 905 56.36 6.31 -30.91
N ALA A 906 55.43 7.26 -30.68
CA ALA A 906 54.31 7.05 -29.77
C ALA A 906 53.38 5.91 -30.22
N GLU A 907 53.08 5.80 -31.52
CA GLU A 907 52.32 4.67 -32.08
C GLU A 907 53.09 3.33 -31.93
N HIS A 908 54.40 3.34 -32.16
CA HIS A 908 55.23 2.14 -31.95
C HIS A 908 55.20 1.64 -30.50
N LEU A 909 55.33 2.54 -29.51
CA LEU A 909 55.27 2.18 -28.09
C LEU A 909 53.90 1.63 -27.66
N HIS A 910 52.80 2.17 -28.17
CA HIS A 910 51.45 1.66 -27.85
C HIS A 910 51.13 0.32 -28.52
N SER A 911 51.77 0.00 -29.66
CA SER A 911 51.50 -1.24 -30.40
C SER A 911 51.94 -2.53 -29.69
N GLY A 912 52.73 -2.45 -28.62
CA GLY A 912 53.20 -3.61 -27.86
C GLY A 912 52.28 -4.09 -26.73
N LEU A 913 51.23 -3.34 -26.38
CA LEU A 913 50.41 -3.57 -25.17
C LEU A 913 48.93 -3.89 -25.45
N GLN A 914 48.56 -4.21 -26.70
CA GLN A 914 47.17 -4.51 -27.08
C GLN A 914 46.98 -5.74 -28.01
N ASP A 915 47.93 -6.67 -28.05
CA ASP A 915 47.65 -8.08 -28.44
C ASP A 915 47.54 -8.92 -27.15
N GLY A 916 46.52 -8.58 -26.32
CA GLY A 916 46.35 -9.06 -24.95
C GLY A 916 44.89 -9.25 -24.49
N GLN A 917 43.93 -9.16 -25.43
CA GLN A 917 42.55 -9.64 -25.36
C GLN A 917 42.10 -10.04 -26.76
#